data_AF-A0A2E6XLQ2-F1
#
_entry.id   AF-A0A2E6XLQ2-F1
#
_cell.length_a   1.000
_cell.length_b   1.000
_cell.length_c   1.000
_cell.angle_alpha   90.00
_cell.angle_beta   90.00
_cell.angle_gamma   90.00
#
_symmetry.space_group_name_H-M   'P 1'
#
loop_
_entity.id
_entity.type
_entity.pdbx_description
1 polymer ?
#
loop_
_entity_poly.entity_id
_entity_poly.type
_entity_poly.pdbx_seq_one_letter_code
_entity_poly.pdbx_strand_id
1 'polypeptide(L)'
;MQSLLTRAGAVPEAWLGLALYVLSSNALAWPALGAGPHPVDSILSSGSQADTSGEEAETFYLDQVDAGVQTECLICHRSGGSASEAGARLALSQDALRNHEAFSSLLSNTAVTAKWLLAKTRGGEGHGGGAVLAPGGPLYSSLETYLAMLEGDSGTEQGTSPDFWSGTSPESPEATLRRATLLFAGETAKPSAVKRAKAGPQALRREIIAIMQGEGFRQFLMTGANDKLLISGLENGIDFNIQTFDRYPKLAEVLAELPDDRPEEFEDYHERPFFSRGDAEWMFRGAVAREPLELVAHIVMNGLPYTEVLTADYTMVNALTDYAYRSRSGFSHKFTSEDGFYDRRPFGIFRPGYNDGHIPHDHEFEINEDEGVYTFSDYHQWPHAGVLSTQAWLARYPSTDTNRNRARARWTYFHFLGVDIEKSAPRSTDPKALADTDNPTLKNPACTVCHERLDPMAGAYQSFGDMGHYLDQYGGIDSLSDAYKCPECYGGEWGSTGYEEGDTWYRDMRTPGFEGTDAEVLEEDSLQWLGGQMAADPRFPAATVRFWWPTVFGAEALAAPDVALNELSDQHLRAFMAQDHTINKLAKDFVGSGFDLKDLLADMVMSRWYRNSRITDPALVQGREAELRTVGRGRLLTPEELDRKNRAIFGRTWRQSGDGTNAHAIGLETALTGQWASYNAFYGGIDGAVVTSRNREITPLMSNVAETMAIDLSCQVVIEDFNRPQGQRLVFGRLTKDAVPGGIAIETHHLKGTVGSMDEHVDHTISLSVQLVKGPTRITINDLTRHSHESTDDEWTGAELLLRRIIFRRQSSQILALQGDELHKNSGFLADRWQDDEGAQHWRGHPDGDGWRLHPGAWVEVEVDLPAGDYELDIELASSLKENNINESMTVKVSARATRNLGQTIHGKQIRQQIATILRRATSRTPSAREVSELLSMLGRSATRAKSETPWFRDRGNNCETWWIWRDEQLEGDEWWHRYGDSEGMMRGWSTVLHRIMTSYGYLHD
;
A
#
# COMPACT_ATOMS: atom_id res chain seq x y z
N MET A 1 16.81 0.21 -33.94
CA MET A 1 18.04 -0.62 -34.08
C MET A 1 17.70 -1.91 -34.82
N GLN A 2 18.39 -2.21 -35.92
CA GLN A 2 18.40 -3.54 -36.55
C GLN A 2 19.61 -4.35 -36.05
N SER A 3 19.51 -5.70 -36.12
CA SER A 3 20.47 -6.70 -35.61
C SER A 3 20.58 -6.72 -34.07
N LEU A 4 20.43 -7.83 -33.35
CA LEU A 4 21.15 -9.11 -33.50
C LEU A 4 20.33 -10.29 -32.95
N LEU A 5 19.83 -11.15 -33.85
CA LEU A 5 19.46 -12.53 -33.54
C LEU A 5 20.60 -13.43 -34.03
N THR A 6 21.20 -14.24 -33.14
CA THR A 6 21.63 -15.64 -33.36
C THR A 6 22.58 -16.13 -32.26
N ARG A 7 22.19 -17.20 -31.55
CA ARG A 7 22.97 -18.45 -31.29
C ARG A 7 22.37 -19.25 -30.15
N ALA A 8 21.68 -20.34 -30.49
CA ALA A 8 21.52 -21.52 -29.64
C ALA A 8 21.62 -22.75 -30.55
N GLY A 9 22.43 -23.74 -30.16
CA GLY A 9 22.69 -24.95 -30.94
C GLY A 9 21.88 -26.16 -30.45
N ALA A 10 21.70 -27.12 -31.36
CA ALA A 10 21.06 -28.44 -31.25
C ALA A 10 21.41 -29.26 -29.97
N VAL A 11 20.73 -30.36 -29.59
CA VAL A 11 20.40 -31.65 -30.27
C VAL A 11 19.44 -32.47 -29.34
N PRO A 12 18.67 -33.53 -29.70
CA PRO A 12 17.92 -33.93 -30.92
C PRO A 12 16.41 -34.24 -30.67
N GLU A 13 15.69 -34.64 -31.72
CA GLU A 13 14.32 -35.18 -31.73
C GLU A 13 14.21 -36.66 -31.27
N ALA A 14 13.02 -37.09 -30.83
CA ALA A 14 12.53 -38.46 -31.03
C ALA A 14 10.99 -38.62 -30.94
N TRP A 15 10.38 -39.16 -32.01
CA TRP A 15 9.03 -39.77 -32.14
C TRP A 15 7.77 -38.89 -32.23
N LEU A 16 7.13 -39.01 -33.41
CA LEU A 16 5.82 -38.50 -33.82
C LEU A 16 5.07 -39.69 -34.48
N GLY A 17 3.77 -39.86 -34.26
CA GLY A 17 3.02 -41.01 -34.80
C GLY A 17 1.50 -40.85 -34.81
N LEU A 18 0.94 -40.52 -35.99
CA LEU A 18 -0.50 -40.44 -36.29
C LEU A 18 -1.18 -41.82 -36.40
N ALA A 19 -2.51 -41.88 -36.22
CA ALA A 19 -3.48 -42.32 -37.25
C ALA A 19 -4.96 -42.28 -36.82
N LEU A 20 -5.86 -41.94 -37.76
CA LEU A 20 -7.33 -42.12 -37.69
C LEU A 20 -7.74 -43.49 -38.30
N TYR A 21 -8.92 -44.03 -37.90
CA TYR A 21 -9.96 -44.76 -38.69
C TYR A 21 -10.77 -45.74 -37.79
N VAL A 22 -12.02 -46.18 -38.06
CA VAL A 22 -13.24 -45.53 -38.63
C VAL A 22 -14.47 -46.46 -38.46
N LEU A 23 -15.68 -45.91 -38.31
CA LEU A 23 -17.05 -46.49 -38.49
C LEU A 23 -17.38 -47.95 -38.13
N SER A 24 -18.53 -48.14 -37.44
CA SER A 24 -19.63 -49.01 -37.95
C SER A 24 -20.97 -48.63 -37.30
N SER A 25 -22.08 -49.08 -37.90
CA SER A 25 -23.41 -48.46 -37.75
C SER A 25 -24.55 -49.46 -37.54
N ASN A 26 -25.78 -48.93 -37.48
CA ASN A 26 -27.10 -49.58 -37.54
C ASN A 26 -27.66 -50.02 -36.18
N ALA A 27 -28.96 -49.96 -35.88
CA ALA A 27 -30.16 -49.27 -36.38
C ALA A 27 -31.33 -50.09 -35.79
N LEU A 28 -32.46 -49.45 -35.43
CA LEU A 28 -33.80 -50.04 -35.56
C LEU A 28 -34.85 -48.94 -35.36
N ALA A 29 -36.01 -49.08 -36.01
CA ALA A 29 -36.97 -48.01 -36.20
C ALA A 29 -38.35 -48.30 -35.54
N TRP A 30 -39.11 -47.20 -35.41
CA TRP A 30 -40.57 -46.96 -35.40
C TRP A 30 -41.53 -48.12 -35.77
N PRO A 31 -42.85 -48.09 -35.40
CA PRO A 31 -43.80 -46.92 -35.37
C PRO A 31 -44.60 -46.78 -34.04
N ALA A 32 -45.39 -45.74 -33.71
CA ALA A 32 -46.10 -44.60 -34.34
C ALA A 32 -47.67 -44.73 -34.33
N LEU A 33 -48.33 -43.64 -33.87
CA LEU A 33 -49.75 -43.22 -34.03
C LEU A 33 -50.90 -43.95 -33.29
N GLY A 34 -51.83 -43.17 -32.69
CA GLY A 34 -53.23 -43.60 -32.47
C GLY A 34 -54.04 -42.96 -31.30
N ALA A 35 -54.79 -41.89 -31.61
CA ALA A 35 -56.01 -41.31 -30.98
C ALA A 35 -56.63 -41.79 -29.62
N GLY A 36 -57.23 -40.84 -28.87
CA GLY A 36 -58.17 -41.10 -27.73
C GLY A 36 -59.57 -41.58 -28.15
N PRO A 37 -60.57 -41.76 -27.23
CA PRO A 37 -61.05 -40.72 -26.29
C PRO A 37 -61.50 -41.20 -24.86
N HIS A 38 -62.02 -40.28 -24.04
CA HIS A 38 -62.73 -40.47 -22.74
C HIS A 38 -64.16 -41.09 -22.91
N PRO A 39 -65.02 -41.30 -21.85
CA PRO A 39 -64.89 -41.25 -20.36
C PRO A 39 -65.24 -42.64 -19.69
N VAL A 40 -65.46 -42.88 -18.37
CA VAL A 40 -66.57 -42.48 -17.45
C VAL A 40 -66.26 -42.85 -15.97
N ASP A 41 -66.64 -41.96 -15.04
CA ASP A 41 -66.93 -42.03 -13.58
C ASP A 41 -66.63 -43.27 -12.70
N SER A 42 -66.03 -43.03 -11.52
CA SER A 42 -66.75 -43.17 -10.23
C SER A 42 -66.01 -42.62 -8.99
N ILE A 43 -66.66 -41.60 -8.40
CA ILE A 43 -66.61 -41.05 -7.03
C ILE A 43 -65.95 -41.91 -5.92
N LEU A 44 -65.05 -41.31 -5.11
CA LEU A 44 -65.14 -41.31 -3.62
C LEU A 44 -64.13 -40.37 -2.90
N SER A 45 -64.68 -39.27 -2.36
CA SER A 45 -64.36 -38.61 -1.07
C SER A 45 -62.91 -38.40 -0.58
N SER A 46 -62.44 -37.15 -0.72
CA SER A 46 -61.90 -36.27 0.34
C SER A 46 -60.80 -36.75 1.30
N GLY A 47 -59.64 -36.09 1.21
CA GLY A 47 -58.62 -36.00 2.27
C GLY A 47 -57.73 -34.78 2.04
N SER A 48 -58.21 -33.59 2.36
CA SER A 48 -57.51 -32.31 2.14
C SER A 48 -56.39 -32.10 3.17
N GLN A 49 -55.14 -32.13 2.73
CA GLN A 49 -53.98 -31.73 3.55
C GLN A 49 -52.88 -31.04 2.73
N ALA A 50 -53.20 -30.56 1.52
CA ALA A 50 -52.27 -29.92 0.58
C ALA A 50 -52.61 -28.45 0.24
N ASP A 51 -53.81 -27.95 0.60
CA ASP A 51 -54.24 -26.56 0.29
C ASP A 51 -53.74 -25.52 1.32
N THR A 52 -53.54 -25.90 2.58
CA THR A 52 -53.32 -24.94 3.67
C THR A 52 -51.98 -24.22 3.62
N SER A 53 -50.94 -24.83 3.05
CA SER A 53 -49.63 -24.17 2.92
C SER A 53 -49.58 -23.10 1.82
N GLY A 54 -50.44 -23.20 0.80
CA GLY A 54 -50.55 -22.17 -0.24
C GLY A 54 -51.22 -20.90 0.29
N GLU A 55 -52.33 -21.06 1.01
CA GLU A 55 -53.12 -19.95 1.57
C GLU A 55 -52.35 -19.16 2.65
N GLU A 56 -51.51 -19.84 3.45
CA GLU A 56 -50.59 -19.19 4.41
C GLU A 56 -49.45 -18.44 3.70
N ALA A 57 -48.86 -19.00 2.64
CA ALA A 57 -47.79 -18.35 1.87
C ALA A 57 -48.29 -17.14 1.06
N GLU A 58 -49.51 -17.20 0.53
CA GLU A 58 -50.19 -16.07 -0.12
C GLU A 58 -50.38 -14.90 0.85
N THR A 59 -50.99 -15.18 2.00
CA THR A 59 -51.22 -14.16 3.04
C THR A 59 -49.91 -13.49 3.49
N PHE A 60 -48.87 -14.29 3.72
CA PHE A 60 -47.56 -13.77 4.12
C PHE A 60 -46.90 -12.92 3.02
N TYR A 61 -47.06 -13.28 1.75
CA TYR A 61 -46.55 -12.49 0.63
C TYR A 61 -47.19 -11.10 0.57
N LEU A 62 -48.52 -11.04 0.64
CA LEU A 62 -49.29 -9.80 0.58
C LEU A 62 -48.92 -8.85 1.73
N ASP A 63 -48.75 -9.39 2.95
CA ASP A 63 -48.46 -8.60 4.14
C ASP A 63 -46.99 -8.17 4.28
N GLN A 64 -46.02 -9.00 3.86
CA GLN A 64 -44.60 -8.83 4.23
C GLN A 64 -43.62 -8.73 3.05
N VAL A 65 -44.05 -9.01 1.82
CA VAL A 65 -43.16 -9.11 0.64
C VAL A 65 -43.55 -8.17 -0.49
N ASP A 66 -44.83 -8.10 -0.88
CA ASP A 66 -45.22 -7.41 -2.12
C ASP A 66 -44.80 -5.94 -2.15
N ALA A 67 -45.06 -5.15 -1.10
CA ALA A 67 -44.69 -3.73 -1.07
C ALA A 67 -43.20 -3.47 -1.37
N GLY A 68 -42.33 -4.40 -0.97
CA GLY A 68 -40.92 -4.38 -1.31
C GLY A 68 -40.63 -4.83 -2.74
N VAL A 69 -41.30 -5.86 -3.24
CA VAL A 69 -41.22 -6.31 -4.65
C VAL A 69 -41.70 -5.23 -5.64
N GLN A 70 -42.78 -4.52 -5.31
CA GLN A 70 -43.29 -3.37 -6.07
C GLN A 70 -42.25 -2.24 -6.17
N THR A 71 -41.48 -2.03 -5.11
CA THR A 71 -40.45 -0.98 -5.03
C THR A 71 -39.17 -1.39 -5.75
N GLU A 72 -38.62 -2.57 -5.42
CA GLU A 72 -37.25 -2.96 -5.80
C GLU A 72 -37.17 -3.81 -7.07
N CYS A 73 -38.22 -4.59 -7.39
CA CYS A 73 -38.18 -5.58 -8.47
C CYS A 73 -39.04 -5.21 -9.68
N LEU A 74 -40.20 -4.59 -9.47
CA LEU A 74 -41.15 -4.27 -10.54
C LEU A 74 -40.54 -3.40 -11.65
N ILE A 75 -39.66 -2.46 -11.30
CA ILE A 75 -39.02 -1.52 -12.22
C ILE A 75 -38.45 -2.25 -13.45
N CYS A 76 -37.74 -3.36 -13.22
CA CYS A 76 -37.14 -4.19 -14.28
C CYS A 76 -38.07 -5.32 -14.76
N HIS A 77 -38.85 -5.92 -13.86
CA HIS A 77 -39.64 -7.14 -14.13
C HIS A 77 -41.06 -6.90 -14.65
N ARG A 78 -41.51 -5.65 -14.79
CA ARG A 78 -42.78 -5.32 -15.46
C ARG A 78 -42.77 -5.77 -16.93
N SER A 79 -43.96 -5.95 -17.50
CA SER A 79 -44.11 -6.15 -18.95
C SER A 79 -43.53 -4.95 -19.71
N GLY A 80 -42.61 -5.21 -20.66
CA GLY A 80 -41.84 -4.16 -21.34
C GLY A 80 -40.80 -3.46 -20.45
N GLY A 81 -40.37 -4.09 -19.36
CA GLY A 81 -39.20 -3.70 -18.57
C GLY A 81 -37.95 -4.52 -18.94
N SER A 82 -36.78 -3.99 -18.61
CA SER A 82 -35.45 -4.53 -18.95
C SER A 82 -35.28 -6.04 -18.71
N ALA A 83 -35.80 -6.57 -17.60
CA ALA A 83 -35.72 -8.00 -17.30
C ALA A 83 -36.67 -8.83 -18.18
N SER A 84 -37.88 -8.32 -18.46
CA SER A 84 -38.83 -8.98 -19.37
C SER A 84 -38.29 -9.04 -20.80
N GLU A 85 -37.61 -7.99 -21.27
CA GLU A 85 -36.97 -7.96 -22.60
C GLU A 85 -35.76 -8.89 -22.69
N ALA A 86 -34.97 -8.97 -21.61
CA ALA A 86 -33.89 -9.94 -21.46
C ALA A 86 -34.36 -11.41 -21.27
N GLY A 87 -35.66 -11.69 -21.41
CA GLY A 87 -36.22 -13.04 -21.33
C GLY A 87 -36.32 -13.61 -19.91
N ALA A 88 -36.35 -12.77 -18.87
CA ALA A 88 -36.60 -13.22 -17.51
C ALA A 88 -38.00 -13.86 -17.40
N ARG A 89 -38.05 -15.03 -16.75
CA ARG A 89 -39.30 -15.79 -16.56
C ARG A 89 -40.22 -15.20 -15.49
N LEU A 90 -39.68 -14.37 -14.60
CA LEU A 90 -40.45 -13.63 -13.60
C LEU A 90 -40.99 -12.35 -14.23
N ALA A 91 -42.31 -12.28 -14.42
CA ALA A 91 -43.01 -11.08 -14.84
C ALA A 91 -43.85 -10.55 -13.67
N LEU A 92 -43.70 -9.28 -13.34
CA LEU A 92 -44.37 -8.63 -12.20
C LEU A 92 -45.34 -7.55 -12.68
N SER A 93 -46.25 -7.16 -11.79
CA SER A 93 -47.27 -6.13 -12.04
C SER A 93 -47.63 -5.37 -10.76
N GLN A 94 -48.44 -4.32 -10.89
CA GLN A 94 -49.02 -3.57 -9.77
C GLN A 94 -50.10 -4.37 -8.98
N ASP A 95 -50.32 -5.64 -9.33
CA ASP A 95 -51.27 -6.56 -8.68
C ASP A 95 -50.48 -7.58 -7.84
N ALA A 96 -50.61 -7.47 -6.52
CA ALA A 96 -49.88 -8.27 -5.54
C ALA A 96 -50.19 -9.77 -5.62
N LEU A 97 -51.44 -10.13 -5.96
CA LEU A 97 -51.86 -11.53 -6.06
C LEU A 97 -51.20 -12.18 -7.28
N ARG A 98 -51.14 -11.46 -8.40
CA ARG A 98 -50.42 -11.92 -9.60
C ARG A 98 -48.92 -12.04 -9.39
N ASN A 99 -48.33 -11.19 -8.55
CA ASN A 99 -46.92 -11.30 -8.20
C ASN A 99 -46.65 -12.56 -7.36
N HIS A 100 -47.52 -12.87 -6.39
CA HIS A 100 -47.48 -14.14 -5.66
C HIS A 100 -47.57 -15.35 -6.63
N GLU A 101 -48.57 -15.36 -7.52
CA GLU A 101 -48.73 -16.39 -8.56
C GLU A 101 -47.47 -16.53 -9.44
N ALA A 102 -46.82 -15.41 -9.80
CA ALA A 102 -45.61 -15.42 -10.61
C ALA A 102 -44.41 -16.06 -9.89
N PHE A 103 -44.21 -15.78 -8.59
CA PHE A 103 -43.16 -16.44 -7.78
C PHE A 103 -43.43 -17.93 -7.58
N SER A 104 -44.68 -18.30 -7.26
CA SER A 104 -45.12 -19.69 -7.11
C SER A 104 -44.95 -20.49 -8.41
N SER A 105 -45.40 -19.93 -9.54
CA SER A 105 -45.23 -20.52 -10.88
C SER A 105 -43.75 -20.67 -11.26
N LEU A 106 -42.91 -19.71 -10.91
CA LEU A 106 -41.47 -19.78 -11.18
C LEU A 106 -40.77 -20.89 -10.38
N LEU A 107 -41.09 -21.05 -9.10
CA LEU A 107 -40.58 -22.12 -8.24
C LEU A 107 -41.08 -23.52 -8.64
N SER A 108 -42.24 -23.64 -9.31
CA SER A 108 -42.72 -24.92 -9.84
C SER A 108 -41.81 -25.55 -10.91
N ASN A 109 -40.85 -24.77 -11.44
CA ASN A 109 -39.86 -25.24 -12.40
C ASN A 109 -38.69 -25.94 -11.70
N THR A 110 -38.45 -27.22 -11.98
CA THR A 110 -37.41 -28.03 -11.34
C THR A 110 -35.96 -27.56 -11.56
N ALA A 111 -35.72 -26.59 -12.43
CA ALA A 111 -34.42 -25.92 -12.60
C ALA A 111 -34.25 -24.66 -11.72
N VAL A 112 -35.25 -24.32 -10.90
CA VAL A 112 -35.28 -23.15 -10.01
C VAL A 112 -35.47 -23.63 -8.57
N THR A 113 -34.82 -22.96 -7.62
CA THR A 113 -34.96 -23.21 -6.17
C THR A 113 -35.02 -21.87 -5.43
N ALA A 114 -35.50 -21.87 -4.19
CA ALA A 114 -35.48 -20.70 -3.31
C ALA A 114 -34.05 -20.17 -3.14
N LYS A 115 -33.06 -21.07 -2.94
CA LYS A 115 -31.64 -20.71 -2.84
C LYS A 115 -31.14 -19.98 -4.10
N TRP A 116 -31.55 -20.42 -5.29
CA TRP A 116 -31.20 -19.78 -6.56
C TRP A 116 -31.88 -18.41 -6.73
N LEU A 117 -33.17 -18.30 -6.40
CA LEU A 117 -33.93 -17.04 -6.41
C LEU A 117 -33.31 -16.01 -5.46
N LEU A 118 -32.97 -16.41 -4.23
CA LEU A 118 -32.28 -15.57 -3.26
C LEU A 118 -30.85 -15.22 -3.69
N ALA A 119 -30.16 -16.09 -4.42
CA ALA A 119 -28.86 -15.74 -5.01
C ALA A 119 -29.01 -14.66 -6.09
N LYS A 120 -30.00 -14.79 -7.00
CA LYS A 120 -30.33 -13.79 -8.01
C LYS A 120 -30.60 -12.42 -7.40
N THR A 121 -31.45 -12.30 -6.37
CA THR A 121 -31.74 -10.99 -5.76
C THR A 121 -30.53 -10.27 -5.18
N ARG A 122 -29.46 -11.01 -4.86
CA ARG A 122 -28.16 -10.50 -4.36
C ARG A 122 -27.11 -10.32 -5.46
N GLY A 123 -27.48 -10.37 -6.73
CA GLY A 123 -26.56 -10.23 -7.87
C GLY A 123 -25.84 -11.51 -8.29
N GLY A 124 -25.99 -12.60 -7.54
CA GLY A 124 -25.46 -13.92 -7.92
C GLY A 124 -26.19 -14.50 -9.13
N GLU A 125 -25.68 -15.62 -9.66
CA GLU A 125 -26.25 -16.32 -10.83
C GLU A 125 -26.32 -15.44 -12.11
N GLY A 126 -25.61 -14.31 -12.16
CA GLY A 126 -25.76 -13.31 -13.21
C GLY A 126 -27.17 -12.69 -13.23
N HIS A 127 -27.60 -12.07 -12.13
CA HIS A 127 -28.81 -11.25 -12.11
C HIS A 127 -28.56 -9.90 -12.76
N GLY A 128 -29.35 -9.53 -13.77
CA GLY A 128 -29.05 -8.37 -14.60
C GLY A 128 -29.13 -7.02 -13.89
N GLY A 129 -29.98 -6.89 -12.86
CA GLY A 129 -30.00 -5.70 -12.03
C GLY A 129 -28.76 -5.50 -11.14
N GLY A 130 -27.82 -6.47 -11.11
CA GLY A 130 -26.84 -6.58 -10.04
C GLY A 130 -27.52 -7.03 -8.73
N ALA A 131 -26.92 -6.65 -7.60
CA ALA A 131 -27.52 -6.87 -6.28
C ALA A 131 -28.64 -5.86 -6.03
N VAL A 132 -29.87 -6.37 -5.89
CA VAL A 132 -31.08 -5.57 -5.61
C VAL A 132 -31.41 -5.61 -4.12
N LEU A 133 -31.24 -6.77 -3.46
CA LEU A 133 -31.55 -6.96 -2.05
C LEU A 133 -30.30 -7.20 -1.21
N ALA A 134 -30.18 -6.45 -0.11
CA ALA A 134 -29.19 -6.70 0.94
C ALA A 134 -29.53 -8.00 1.72
N PRO A 135 -28.59 -8.94 1.94
CA PRO A 135 -28.79 -10.13 2.76
C PRO A 135 -29.11 -9.72 4.21
N GLY A 136 -30.19 -10.29 4.76
CA GLY A 136 -30.69 -9.91 6.09
C GLY A 136 -31.33 -8.51 6.15
N GLY A 137 -31.52 -7.84 5.02
CA GLY A 137 -32.45 -6.71 4.92
C GLY A 137 -33.90 -7.21 5.10
N PRO A 138 -34.83 -6.35 5.57
CA PRO A 138 -36.20 -6.79 5.89
C PRO A 138 -36.89 -7.53 4.74
N LEU A 139 -36.80 -6.99 3.52
CA LEU A 139 -37.37 -7.62 2.32
C LEU A 139 -36.67 -8.94 1.95
N TYR A 140 -35.34 -9.04 2.08
CA TYR A 140 -34.62 -10.29 1.82
C TYR A 140 -35.07 -11.38 2.80
N SER A 141 -35.17 -11.09 4.09
CA SER A 141 -35.58 -12.07 5.10
C SER A 141 -37.06 -12.45 4.99
N SER A 142 -37.94 -11.50 4.64
CA SER A 142 -39.34 -11.82 4.31
C SER A 142 -39.42 -12.70 3.06
N LEU A 143 -38.68 -12.37 2.00
CA LEU A 143 -38.65 -13.16 0.77
C LEU A 143 -38.07 -14.58 1.01
N GLU A 144 -37.02 -14.70 1.82
CA GLU A 144 -36.43 -16.00 2.22
C GLU A 144 -37.44 -16.86 3.00
N THR A 145 -38.17 -16.25 3.93
CA THR A 145 -39.25 -16.91 4.69
C THR A 145 -40.39 -17.36 3.77
N TYR A 146 -40.83 -16.50 2.86
CA TYR A 146 -41.88 -16.77 1.88
C TYR A 146 -41.51 -17.89 0.90
N LEU A 147 -40.30 -17.86 0.32
CA LEU A 147 -39.86 -18.89 -0.61
C LEU A 147 -39.72 -20.27 0.07
N ALA A 148 -39.34 -20.31 1.35
CA ALA A 148 -39.34 -21.55 2.15
C ALA A 148 -40.76 -22.09 2.40
N MET A 149 -41.75 -21.22 2.62
CA MET A 149 -43.17 -21.63 2.71
C MET A 149 -43.66 -22.25 1.40
N LEU A 150 -43.24 -21.71 0.25
CA LEU A 150 -43.60 -22.25 -1.08
C LEU A 150 -42.94 -23.59 -1.43
N GLU A 151 -41.70 -23.85 -0.99
CA GLU A 151 -41.04 -25.14 -1.21
C GLU A 151 -41.59 -26.26 -0.30
N GLY A 152 -42.50 -25.95 0.63
CA GLY A 152 -43.15 -26.91 1.51
C GLY A 152 -42.26 -27.42 2.65
N ASP A 153 -41.10 -26.79 2.87
CA ASP A 153 -40.15 -27.19 3.92
C ASP A 153 -40.57 -26.58 5.26
N SER A 154 -41.51 -27.26 5.92
CA SER A 154 -42.10 -26.85 7.19
C SER A 154 -41.09 -26.93 8.34
N GLY A 155 -40.24 -25.90 8.43
CA GLY A 155 -39.23 -25.73 9.47
C GLY A 155 -37.93 -26.47 9.16
N THR A 156 -37.04 -25.83 8.41
CA THR A 156 -35.64 -26.25 8.30
C THR A 156 -35.03 -26.47 9.67
N GLU A 157 -34.28 -27.55 9.82
CA GLU A 157 -33.50 -27.82 11.02
C GLU A 157 -32.61 -26.62 11.33
N GLN A 158 -32.82 -25.98 12.49
CA GLN A 158 -31.80 -25.11 13.11
C GLN A 158 -30.63 -25.97 13.62
N GLY A 159 -29.98 -26.70 12.72
CA GLY A 159 -28.58 -27.02 12.85
C GLY A 159 -27.84 -25.69 12.87
N THR A 160 -27.61 -25.15 14.08
CA THR A 160 -26.99 -23.84 14.27
C THR A 160 -25.60 -23.85 13.64
N SER A 161 -25.53 -23.38 12.38
CA SER A 161 -24.26 -23.05 11.75
C SER A 161 -23.54 -22.11 12.70
N PRO A 162 -22.29 -22.41 13.10
CA PRO A 162 -21.60 -21.59 14.08
C PRO A 162 -21.56 -20.14 13.59
N ASP A 163 -21.76 -19.16 14.49
CA ASP A 163 -21.60 -17.73 14.16
C ASP A 163 -20.31 -17.57 13.36
N PHE A 164 -20.33 -16.79 12.27
CA PHE A 164 -19.19 -16.64 11.36
C PHE A 164 -17.89 -16.30 12.12
N TRP A 165 -18.00 -15.66 13.28
CA TRP A 165 -16.88 -15.25 14.12
C TRP A 165 -16.45 -16.29 15.17
N SER A 166 -17.11 -17.44 15.25
CA SER A 166 -16.81 -18.54 16.18
C SER A 166 -15.36 -19.01 16.06
N GLY A 167 -14.72 -19.29 17.19
CA GLY A 167 -13.31 -19.65 17.27
C GLY A 167 -12.32 -18.49 17.09
N THR A 168 -12.79 -17.27 16.82
CA THR A 168 -11.95 -16.07 16.63
C THR A 168 -12.19 -15.01 17.71
N SER A 169 -11.20 -14.13 17.92
CA SER A 169 -11.33 -12.97 18.80
C SER A 169 -10.59 -11.74 18.26
N PRO A 170 -11.02 -10.52 18.63
CA PRO A 170 -10.31 -9.31 18.25
C PRO A 170 -8.94 -9.21 18.90
N GLU A 171 -8.00 -8.61 18.20
CA GLU A 171 -6.71 -8.22 18.74
C GLU A 171 -6.81 -7.11 19.81
N SER A 172 -5.73 -6.93 20.56
CA SER A 172 -5.69 -5.93 21.63
C SER A 172 -5.73 -4.50 21.05
N PRO A 173 -6.28 -3.51 21.78
CA PRO A 173 -6.29 -2.12 21.32
C PRO A 173 -4.92 -1.55 20.95
N GLU A 174 -3.84 -2.07 21.53
CA GLU A 174 -2.48 -1.71 21.12
C GLU A 174 -2.12 -2.24 19.73
N ALA A 175 -2.48 -3.49 19.41
CA ALA A 175 -2.18 -4.06 18.10
C ALA A 175 -2.96 -3.33 17.00
N THR A 176 -4.27 -3.13 17.20
CA THR A 176 -5.09 -2.35 16.26
C THR A 176 -4.56 -0.93 16.07
N LEU A 177 -4.23 -0.20 17.14
CA LEU A 177 -3.68 1.15 16.99
C LEU A 177 -2.33 1.15 16.25
N ARG A 178 -1.46 0.18 16.49
CA ARG A 178 -0.16 0.07 15.79
C ARG A 178 -0.34 -0.15 14.30
N ARG A 179 -1.19 -1.11 13.92
CA ARG A 179 -1.54 -1.39 12.52
C ARG A 179 -2.18 -0.19 11.84
N ALA A 180 -3.16 0.45 12.51
CA ALA A 180 -3.82 1.65 12.02
C ALA A 180 -2.86 2.85 11.87
N THR A 181 -1.92 3.05 12.80
CA THR A 181 -0.91 4.13 12.69
C THR A 181 0.02 3.92 11.51
N LEU A 182 0.42 2.67 11.26
CA LEU A 182 1.23 2.34 10.09
C LEU A 182 0.45 2.51 8.78
N LEU A 183 -0.81 2.05 8.74
CA LEU A 183 -1.68 2.13 7.57
C LEU A 183 -2.02 3.59 7.20
N PHE A 184 -2.59 4.34 8.15
CA PHE A 184 -3.10 5.68 7.88
C PHE A 184 -2.03 6.77 7.97
N ALA A 185 -1.11 6.72 8.94
CA ALA A 185 -0.12 7.78 9.10
C ALA A 185 1.27 7.43 8.54
N GLY A 186 1.54 6.17 8.19
CA GLY A 186 2.89 5.72 7.85
C GLY A 186 3.89 5.94 9.00
N GLU A 187 3.43 5.97 10.26
CA GLU A 187 4.21 6.27 11.46
C GLU A 187 4.22 5.10 12.46
N THR A 188 5.04 5.19 13.52
CA THR A 188 4.94 4.28 14.68
C THR A 188 4.07 4.87 15.79
N ALA A 189 3.14 4.06 16.33
CA ALA A 189 2.20 4.50 17.36
C ALA A 189 2.90 5.05 18.63
N LYS A 190 2.63 6.32 18.94
CA LYS A 190 3.19 7.05 20.08
C LYS A 190 2.85 6.33 21.41
N PRO A 191 3.80 6.14 22.35
CA PRO A 191 3.54 5.39 23.59
C PRO A 191 2.40 5.94 24.45
N SER A 192 2.18 7.26 24.41
CA SER A 192 1.05 7.94 25.07
C SER A 192 -0.30 7.59 24.45
N ALA A 193 -0.39 7.55 23.11
CA ALA A 193 -1.58 7.12 22.38
C ALA A 193 -1.92 5.65 22.68
N VAL A 194 -0.91 4.76 22.66
CA VAL A 194 -1.05 3.35 23.07
C VAL A 194 -1.54 3.20 24.51
N LYS A 195 -1.15 4.10 25.42
CA LYS A 195 -1.68 4.11 26.81
C LYS A 195 -3.16 4.52 26.86
N ARG A 196 -3.57 5.53 26.07
CA ARG A 196 -4.97 6.01 26.04
C ARG A 196 -5.92 5.03 25.34
N ALA A 197 -5.54 4.44 24.21
CA ALA A 197 -6.36 3.47 23.48
C ALA A 197 -6.72 2.23 24.32
N LYS A 198 -5.92 1.88 25.33
CA LYS A 198 -6.21 0.77 26.26
C LYS A 198 -7.37 1.04 27.22
N ALA A 199 -7.90 2.27 27.30
CA ALA A 199 -9.05 2.60 28.13
C ALA A 199 -10.39 2.04 27.61
N GLY A 200 -10.48 1.60 26.35
CA GLY A 200 -11.66 0.92 25.79
C GLY A 200 -11.91 1.24 24.31
N PRO A 201 -12.93 0.64 23.68
CA PRO A 201 -13.18 0.77 22.24
C PRO A 201 -13.36 2.22 21.76
N GLN A 202 -14.08 3.06 22.52
CA GLN A 202 -14.24 4.48 22.17
C GLN A 202 -12.92 5.26 22.26
N ALA A 203 -12.04 4.92 23.21
CA ALA A 203 -10.73 5.55 23.31
C ALA A 203 -9.83 5.12 22.15
N LEU A 204 -9.88 3.85 21.75
CA LEU A 204 -9.21 3.34 20.55
C LEU A 204 -9.68 4.07 19.28
N ARG A 205 -11.00 4.20 19.04
CA ARG A 205 -11.55 4.93 17.88
C ARG A 205 -11.06 6.39 17.82
N ARG A 206 -11.04 7.09 18.96
CA ARG A 206 -10.50 8.47 19.03
C ARG A 206 -9.02 8.56 18.68
N GLU A 207 -8.18 7.62 19.14
CA GLU A 207 -6.76 7.61 18.75
C GLU A 207 -6.56 7.22 17.27
N ILE A 208 -7.46 6.43 16.67
CA ILE A 208 -7.46 6.11 15.24
C ILE A 208 -7.85 7.32 14.39
N ILE A 209 -8.80 8.14 14.81
CA ILE A 209 -9.12 9.39 14.09
C ILE A 209 -8.00 10.43 14.27
N ALA A 210 -7.38 10.49 15.46
CA ALA A 210 -6.30 11.44 15.74
C ALA A 210 -5.00 11.22 14.93
N ILE A 211 -4.86 10.10 14.21
CA ILE A 211 -3.74 9.84 13.27
C ILE A 211 -4.10 10.13 11.80
N MET A 212 -5.36 10.44 11.49
CA MET A 212 -5.84 10.73 10.13
C MET A 212 -5.58 12.21 9.76
N GLN A 213 -4.30 12.59 9.78
CA GLN A 213 -3.84 13.96 9.51
C GLN A 213 -2.38 13.96 9.02
N GLY A 214 -1.97 15.08 8.42
CA GLY A 214 -0.63 15.26 7.87
C GLY A 214 -0.35 14.42 6.61
N GLU A 215 0.88 14.49 6.13
CA GLU A 215 1.27 13.97 4.82
C GLU A 215 1.12 12.45 4.70
N GLY A 216 1.39 11.69 5.77
CA GLY A 216 1.21 10.24 5.76
C GLY A 216 -0.23 9.81 5.43
N PHE A 217 -1.22 10.55 5.95
CA PHE A 217 -2.63 10.27 5.68
C PHE A 217 -3.10 10.78 4.32
N ARG A 218 -2.60 11.94 3.87
CA ARG A 218 -2.79 12.37 2.47
C ARG A 218 -2.26 11.32 1.49
N GLN A 219 -1.06 10.78 1.72
CA GLN A 219 -0.49 9.72 0.89
C GLN A 219 -1.29 8.40 0.94
N PHE A 220 -1.86 8.03 2.10
CA PHE A 220 -2.79 6.90 2.19
C PHE A 220 -4.02 7.11 1.28
N LEU A 221 -4.62 8.30 1.31
CA LEU A 221 -5.80 8.64 0.51
C LEU A 221 -5.49 8.63 -0.99
N MET A 222 -4.43 9.33 -1.42
CA MET A 222 -4.02 9.39 -2.83
C MET A 222 -3.68 7.99 -3.37
N THR A 223 -2.91 7.20 -2.62
CA THR A 223 -2.57 5.81 -3.03
C THR A 223 -3.83 4.96 -3.12
N GLY A 224 -4.73 5.04 -2.13
CA GLY A 224 -5.95 4.25 -2.08
C GLY A 224 -6.97 4.59 -3.17
N ALA A 225 -7.12 5.87 -3.50
CA ALA A 225 -7.93 6.32 -4.61
C ALA A 225 -7.31 5.89 -5.96
N ASN A 226 -5.99 6.00 -6.11
CA ASN A 226 -5.31 5.59 -7.35
C ASN A 226 -5.39 4.08 -7.60
N ASP A 227 -5.39 3.24 -6.56
CA ASP A 227 -5.63 1.79 -6.67
C ASP A 227 -6.98 1.45 -7.34
N LYS A 228 -7.94 2.38 -7.34
CA LYS A 228 -9.24 2.23 -8.02
C LYS A 228 -9.34 3.03 -9.31
N LEU A 229 -8.96 4.30 -9.28
CA LEU A 229 -9.14 5.24 -10.39
C LEU A 229 -8.03 5.14 -11.44
N LEU A 230 -6.89 4.52 -11.11
CA LEU A 230 -5.77 4.25 -12.03
C LEU A 230 -5.22 5.49 -12.75
N ILE A 231 -5.39 6.66 -12.14
CA ILE A 231 -5.09 7.97 -12.71
C ILE A 231 -3.59 8.14 -12.98
N SER A 232 -2.72 7.53 -12.17
CA SER A 232 -1.27 7.49 -12.40
C SER A 232 -0.87 6.93 -13.77
N GLY A 233 -1.76 6.18 -14.44
CA GLY A 233 -1.50 5.70 -15.80
C GLY A 233 -1.24 6.83 -16.79
N LEU A 234 -1.83 8.02 -16.58
CA LEU A 234 -1.57 9.22 -17.40
C LEU A 234 -0.14 9.77 -17.23
N GLU A 235 0.50 9.53 -16.09
CA GLU A 235 1.91 9.85 -15.86
C GLU A 235 2.86 8.73 -16.33
N ASN A 236 2.33 7.53 -16.62
CA ASN A 236 3.11 6.30 -16.82
C ASN A 236 2.82 5.56 -18.14
N GLY A 237 2.40 6.29 -19.18
CA GLY A 237 2.37 5.77 -20.56
C GLY A 237 1.00 5.42 -21.14
N ILE A 238 -0.10 5.79 -20.49
CA ILE A 238 -1.35 6.04 -21.22
C ILE A 238 -1.15 7.31 -22.05
N ASP A 239 -1.64 7.32 -23.28
CA ASP A 239 -1.63 8.53 -24.09
C ASP A 239 -2.50 9.62 -23.43
N PHE A 240 -1.87 10.74 -23.08
CA PHE A 240 -2.50 11.92 -22.47
C PHE A 240 -2.29 13.16 -23.34
N ASN A 241 -2.52 13.00 -24.65
CA ASN A 241 -2.49 14.03 -25.70
C ASN A 241 -3.62 15.10 -25.57
N ILE A 242 -3.85 15.65 -24.37
CA ILE A 242 -4.70 16.84 -24.24
C ILE A 242 -4.06 18.02 -24.99
N GLN A 243 -4.87 18.74 -25.77
CA GLN A 243 -4.43 19.95 -26.46
C GLN A 243 -4.33 21.08 -25.42
N THR A 244 -3.15 21.67 -25.26
CA THR A 244 -2.86 22.62 -24.16
C THR A 244 -2.54 24.03 -24.63
N PHE A 245 -1.92 24.16 -25.81
CA PHE A 245 -1.45 25.43 -26.35
C PHE A 245 -2.58 26.27 -26.97
N ASP A 246 -3.54 25.61 -27.62
CA ASP A 246 -4.72 26.20 -28.24
C ASP A 246 -5.87 26.47 -27.25
N ARG A 247 -6.02 25.63 -26.22
CA ARG A 247 -7.12 25.76 -25.23
C ARG A 247 -6.83 26.63 -24.01
N TYR A 248 -5.57 26.92 -23.70
CA TYR A 248 -5.19 27.66 -22.48
C TYR A 248 -4.23 28.82 -22.82
N PRO A 249 -4.74 30.00 -23.24
CA PRO A 249 -3.93 31.13 -23.69
C PRO A 249 -2.86 31.56 -22.67
N LYS A 250 -3.15 31.50 -21.36
CA LYS A 250 -2.16 31.81 -20.33
C LYS A 250 -1.02 30.79 -20.26
N LEU A 251 -1.29 29.51 -20.48
CA LEU A 251 -0.21 28.54 -20.60
C LEU A 251 0.61 28.79 -21.87
N ALA A 252 -0.04 29.08 -23.01
CA ALA A 252 0.63 29.38 -24.27
C ALA A 252 1.57 30.59 -24.17
N GLU A 253 1.15 31.69 -23.52
CA GLU A 253 2.00 32.86 -23.24
C GLU A 253 3.31 32.45 -22.53
N VAL A 254 3.24 31.64 -21.47
CA VAL A 254 4.44 31.18 -20.75
C VAL A 254 5.27 30.22 -21.60
N LEU A 255 4.65 29.29 -22.33
CA LEU A 255 5.39 28.37 -23.19
C LEU A 255 6.11 29.09 -24.35
N ALA A 256 5.58 30.24 -24.82
CA ALA A 256 6.23 31.07 -25.83
C ALA A 256 7.49 31.79 -25.29
N GLU A 257 7.50 32.20 -24.02
CA GLU A 257 8.64 32.88 -23.37
C GLU A 257 9.80 31.94 -22.97
N LEU A 258 9.54 30.64 -22.82
CA LEU A 258 10.53 29.66 -22.38
C LEU A 258 11.36 29.08 -23.55
N PRO A 259 12.68 28.85 -23.36
CA PRO A 259 13.50 28.17 -24.35
C PRO A 259 13.12 26.68 -24.43
N ASP A 260 13.28 26.07 -25.61
CA ASP A 260 13.00 24.65 -25.83
C ASP A 260 13.93 23.74 -25.01
N ASP A 261 15.21 24.11 -24.95
CA ASP A 261 16.29 23.37 -24.29
C ASP A 261 17.03 24.25 -23.27
N ARG A 262 17.87 23.60 -22.45
CA ARG A 262 18.80 24.29 -21.55
C ARG A 262 19.93 24.96 -22.36
N PRO A 263 20.28 26.23 -22.08
CA PRO A 263 21.46 26.90 -22.65
C PRO A 263 22.78 26.15 -22.39
N GLU A 264 23.70 26.17 -23.37
CA GLU A 264 25.03 25.52 -23.27
C GLU A 264 25.84 26.00 -22.05
N GLU A 265 25.73 27.28 -21.69
CA GLU A 265 26.39 27.86 -20.50
C GLU A 265 25.95 27.25 -19.16
N PHE A 266 24.86 26.48 -19.16
CA PHE A 266 24.33 25.75 -18.01
C PHE A 266 24.42 24.23 -18.14
N GLU A 267 25.10 23.70 -19.17
CA GLU A 267 25.22 22.25 -19.42
C GLU A 267 25.79 21.52 -18.19
N ASP A 268 26.92 21.99 -17.64
CA ASP A 268 27.59 21.43 -16.45
C ASP A 268 26.69 21.36 -15.18
N TYR A 269 25.59 22.12 -15.12
CA TYR A 269 24.67 22.15 -13.98
C TYR A 269 23.61 21.03 -14.05
N HIS A 270 23.95 19.84 -14.57
CA HIS A 270 23.02 18.71 -14.76
C HIS A 270 22.18 18.38 -13.52
N GLU A 271 22.71 18.62 -12.32
CA GLU A 271 21.98 18.41 -11.08
C GLU A 271 20.75 19.33 -10.96
N ARG A 272 20.87 20.63 -11.24
CA ARG A 272 19.76 21.60 -11.07
C ARG A 272 18.74 21.47 -12.20
N PRO A 273 17.42 21.47 -11.93
CA PRO A 273 16.41 21.44 -12.98
C PRO A 273 16.27 22.83 -13.59
N PHE A 274 16.16 22.88 -14.91
CA PHE A 274 16.05 24.09 -15.70
C PHE A 274 14.65 24.15 -16.31
N PHE A 275 13.97 25.30 -16.28
CA PHE A 275 12.57 25.38 -16.68
C PHE A 275 12.48 25.69 -18.18
N SER A 276 12.63 24.67 -19.02
CA SER A 276 12.37 24.77 -20.46
C SER A 276 10.88 24.68 -20.76
N ARG A 277 10.50 24.93 -22.03
CA ARG A 277 9.16 24.67 -22.56
C ARG A 277 8.69 23.24 -22.26
N GLY A 278 9.55 22.26 -22.48
CA GLY A 278 9.27 20.84 -22.20
C GLY A 278 9.09 20.55 -20.70
N ASP A 279 9.91 21.14 -19.82
CA ASP A 279 9.75 21.01 -18.37
C ASP A 279 8.42 21.64 -17.88
N ALA A 280 8.01 22.78 -18.47
CA ALA A 280 6.75 23.43 -18.15
C ALA A 280 5.52 22.62 -18.62
N GLU A 281 5.51 22.11 -19.85
CA GLU A 281 4.45 21.21 -20.32
C GLU A 281 4.36 19.94 -19.47
N TRP A 282 5.49 19.33 -19.13
CA TRP A 282 5.54 18.13 -18.31
C TRP A 282 5.02 18.40 -16.88
N MET A 283 5.40 19.52 -16.26
CA MET A 283 4.84 19.96 -14.97
C MET A 283 3.32 20.23 -15.06
N PHE A 284 2.84 20.82 -16.16
CA PHE A 284 1.41 21.09 -16.34
C PHE A 284 0.61 19.79 -16.48
N ARG A 285 1.03 18.88 -17.37
CA ARG A 285 0.35 17.58 -17.57
C ARG A 285 0.34 16.75 -16.28
N GLY A 286 1.45 16.74 -15.52
CA GLY A 286 1.50 16.09 -14.20
C GLY A 286 0.60 16.75 -13.14
N ALA A 287 0.40 18.07 -13.21
CA ALA A 287 -0.55 18.76 -12.34
C ALA A 287 -2.00 18.35 -12.65
N VAL A 288 -2.40 18.44 -13.92
CA VAL A 288 -3.74 18.07 -14.39
C VAL A 288 -4.04 16.60 -14.12
N ALA A 289 -3.06 15.71 -14.34
CA ALA A 289 -3.19 14.29 -14.02
C ALA A 289 -3.53 14.05 -12.54
N ARG A 290 -3.08 14.90 -11.60
CA ARG A 290 -3.25 14.66 -10.15
C ARG A 290 -4.54 15.19 -9.55
N GLU A 291 -5.28 16.05 -10.27
CA GLU A 291 -6.51 16.70 -9.77
C GLU A 291 -7.49 15.72 -9.09
N PRO A 292 -7.82 14.53 -9.66
CA PRO A 292 -8.70 13.56 -9.02
C PRO A 292 -8.26 13.13 -7.62
N LEU A 293 -6.96 12.86 -7.46
CA LEU A 293 -6.39 12.28 -6.25
C LEU A 293 -6.21 13.36 -5.18
N GLU A 294 -5.85 14.57 -5.59
CA GLU A 294 -5.74 15.74 -4.72
C GLU A 294 -7.12 16.23 -4.27
N LEU A 295 -8.17 16.11 -5.10
CA LEU A 295 -9.54 16.46 -4.72
C LEU A 295 -10.06 15.51 -3.63
N VAL A 296 -9.92 14.19 -3.84
CA VAL A 296 -10.23 13.17 -2.82
C VAL A 296 -9.44 13.42 -1.53
N ALA A 297 -8.14 13.76 -1.64
CA ALA A 297 -7.34 14.11 -0.48
C ALA A 297 -7.84 15.38 0.21
N HIS A 298 -8.18 16.43 -0.54
CA HIS A 298 -8.64 17.72 -0.01
C HIS A 298 -9.92 17.58 0.80
N ILE A 299 -10.96 16.97 0.21
CA ILE A 299 -12.27 16.73 0.83
C ILE A 299 -12.09 16.08 2.20
N VAL A 300 -11.38 14.94 2.21
CA VAL A 300 -11.22 14.12 3.41
C VAL A 300 -10.31 14.79 4.43
N MET A 301 -9.21 15.42 4.01
CA MET A 301 -8.28 16.11 4.91
C MET A 301 -8.96 17.26 5.66
N ASN A 302 -9.85 18.01 5.00
CA ASN A 302 -10.58 19.12 5.59
C ASN A 302 -11.89 18.69 6.31
N GLY A 303 -12.33 17.44 6.16
CA GLY A 303 -13.55 16.93 6.80
C GLY A 303 -14.83 17.41 6.12
N LEU A 304 -14.76 17.61 4.79
CA LEU A 304 -15.89 17.91 3.95
C LEU A 304 -16.70 16.61 3.66
N PRO A 305 -18.01 16.70 3.38
CA PRO A 305 -18.82 15.54 3.01
C PRO A 305 -18.24 14.85 1.78
N TYR A 306 -18.04 13.52 1.84
CA TYR A 306 -17.44 12.79 0.73
C TYR A 306 -18.27 12.80 -0.57
N THR A 307 -19.54 13.22 -0.51
CA THR A 307 -20.37 13.52 -1.70
C THR A 307 -19.75 14.58 -2.61
N GLU A 308 -18.92 15.50 -2.09
CA GLU A 308 -18.15 16.46 -2.89
C GLU A 308 -17.22 15.80 -3.92
N VAL A 309 -16.92 14.49 -3.77
CA VAL A 309 -16.21 13.73 -4.81
C VAL A 309 -16.96 13.75 -6.15
N LEU A 310 -18.29 13.95 -6.14
CA LEU A 310 -19.13 14.11 -7.33
C LEU A 310 -19.72 15.52 -7.48
N THR A 311 -19.83 16.29 -6.40
CA THR A 311 -20.57 17.57 -6.38
C THR A 311 -19.70 18.80 -6.11
N ALA A 312 -18.37 18.68 -6.03
CA ALA A 312 -17.51 19.85 -5.88
C ALA A 312 -17.58 20.73 -7.14
N ASP A 313 -17.84 22.02 -6.94
CA ASP A 313 -17.85 23.08 -7.96
C ASP A 313 -16.44 23.64 -8.24
N TYR A 314 -15.40 22.94 -7.77
CA TYR A 314 -13.99 23.30 -7.89
C TYR A 314 -13.13 22.09 -8.27
N THR A 315 -11.95 22.35 -8.85
CA THR A 315 -10.85 21.38 -9.01
C THR A 315 -9.67 21.72 -8.09
N MET A 316 -8.59 20.95 -8.14
CA MET A 316 -7.37 21.17 -7.36
C MET A 316 -6.22 21.65 -8.23
N VAL A 317 -5.82 22.91 -8.07
CA VAL A 317 -4.74 23.53 -8.85
C VAL A 317 -3.41 23.59 -8.09
N ASN A 318 -2.30 23.42 -8.80
CA ASN A 318 -0.96 23.77 -8.32
C ASN A 318 -0.53 25.14 -8.87
N ALA A 319 0.71 25.56 -8.65
CA ALA A 319 1.18 26.88 -9.10
C ALA A 319 1.08 27.12 -10.63
N LEU A 320 1.14 26.07 -11.45
CA LEU A 320 1.13 26.18 -12.91
C LEU A 320 -0.29 26.05 -13.48
N THR A 321 -1.11 25.12 -12.98
CA THR A 321 -2.53 25.08 -13.33
C THR A 321 -3.27 26.30 -12.79
N ASP A 322 -2.92 26.87 -11.63
CA ASP A 322 -3.50 28.13 -11.12
C ASP A 322 -3.34 29.30 -12.11
N TYR A 323 -2.19 29.37 -12.79
CA TYR A 323 -1.92 30.38 -13.81
C TYR A 323 -2.70 30.10 -15.10
N ALA A 324 -2.57 28.88 -15.63
CA ALA A 324 -3.23 28.47 -16.88
C ALA A 324 -4.76 28.55 -16.80
N TYR A 325 -5.34 28.10 -15.68
CA TYR A 325 -6.78 28.07 -15.39
C TYR A 325 -7.32 29.42 -14.89
N ARG A 326 -6.46 30.44 -14.72
CA ARG A 326 -6.82 31.77 -14.20
C ARG A 326 -7.52 31.73 -12.82
N SER A 327 -7.25 30.67 -12.05
CA SER A 327 -7.96 30.29 -10.82
C SER A 327 -7.78 31.27 -9.66
N ARG A 328 -6.64 31.99 -9.60
CA ARG A 328 -6.30 32.98 -8.56
C ARG A 328 -6.29 32.40 -7.13
N SER A 329 -5.96 31.13 -6.98
CA SER A 329 -5.81 30.39 -5.71
C SER A 329 -4.58 30.81 -4.89
N GLY A 330 -3.95 31.94 -5.24
CA GLY A 330 -2.92 32.63 -4.46
C GLY A 330 -1.53 32.01 -4.53
N PHE A 331 -1.17 31.38 -5.65
CA PHE A 331 0.21 30.96 -5.90
C PHE A 331 1.08 32.11 -6.40
N SER A 332 2.41 31.89 -6.39
CA SER A 332 3.36 32.75 -7.08
C SER A 332 3.52 32.26 -8.51
N HIS A 333 3.35 33.15 -9.49
CA HIS A 333 3.62 32.86 -10.90
C HIS A 333 5.06 33.19 -11.33
N LYS A 334 5.93 33.60 -10.38
CA LYS A 334 7.38 33.57 -10.60
C LYS A 334 7.88 32.15 -10.39
N PHE A 335 8.01 31.40 -11.49
CA PHE A 335 8.41 29.98 -11.48
C PHE A 335 9.93 29.78 -11.37
N THR A 336 10.74 30.71 -11.87
CA THR A 336 12.20 30.57 -12.04
C THR A 336 13.02 31.57 -11.22
N SER A 337 14.29 31.23 -11.02
CA SER A 337 15.37 32.21 -10.76
C SER A 337 15.71 33.01 -12.02
N GLU A 338 16.51 34.07 -11.89
CA GLU A 338 16.94 34.90 -13.03
C GLU A 338 17.69 34.08 -14.10
N ASP A 339 18.43 33.05 -13.68
CA ASP A 339 19.16 32.12 -14.56
C ASP A 339 18.29 30.94 -15.09
N GLY A 340 16.96 31.02 -15.06
CA GLY A 340 16.05 29.99 -15.62
C GLY A 340 15.91 28.68 -14.84
N PHE A 341 16.75 28.40 -13.83
CA PHE A 341 16.56 27.27 -12.92
C PHE A 341 15.30 27.43 -12.04
N TYR A 342 14.70 26.31 -11.64
CA TYR A 342 13.51 26.29 -10.78
C TYR A 342 13.61 25.30 -9.61
N ASP A 343 12.60 25.33 -8.76
CA ASP A 343 12.41 24.38 -7.66
C ASP A 343 11.13 23.60 -7.93
N ARG A 344 11.20 22.26 -8.01
CA ARG A 344 10.04 21.41 -8.30
C ARG A 344 9.12 21.20 -7.09
N ARG A 345 9.61 21.42 -5.86
CA ARG A 345 8.84 21.14 -4.62
C ARG A 345 7.52 21.91 -4.53
N PRO A 346 7.42 23.23 -4.85
CA PRO A 346 6.16 23.97 -4.82
C PRO A 346 5.10 23.47 -5.81
N PHE A 347 5.50 22.80 -6.90
CA PHE A 347 4.58 22.24 -7.89
C PHE A 347 3.86 20.97 -7.39
N GLY A 348 4.31 20.38 -6.28
CA GLY A 348 3.60 19.33 -5.54
C GLY A 348 2.54 19.83 -4.56
N ILE A 349 2.33 21.15 -4.46
CA ILE A 349 1.36 21.77 -3.55
C ILE A 349 0.09 22.11 -4.32
N PHE A 350 -1.04 21.58 -3.88
CA PHE A 350 -2.36 21.80 -4.49
C PHE A 350 -3.29 22.59 -3.58
N ARG A 351 -4.21 23.38 -4.16
CA ARG A 351 -5.28 24.14 -3.49
C ARG A 351 -6.57 24.07 -4.32
N PRO A 352 -7.75 24.25 -3.71
CA PRO A 352 -8.99 24.43 -4.47
C PRO A 352 -8.88 25.59 -5.47
N GLY A 353 -9.55 25.44 -6.61
CA GLY A 353 -9.50 26.38 -7.71
C GLY A 353 -10.53 26.10 -8.79
N TYR A 354 -10.65 27.03 -9.74
CA TYR A 354 -11.62 26.98 -10.84
C TYR A 354 -10.89 26.98 -12.18
N ASN A 355 -11.44 26.26 -13.17
CA ASN A 355 -10.97 26.34 -14.55
C ASN A 355 -11.73 27.42 -15.32
N ASP A 356 -11.28 28.65 -15.15
CA ASP A 356 -11.74 29.84 -15.89
C ASP A 356 -10.75 30.19 -17.02
N GLY A 357 -9.86 29.25 -17.40
CA GLY A 357 -8.75 29.48 -18.35
C GLY A 357 -8.93 28.84 -19.72
N HIS A 358 -9.92 27.96 -19.86
CA HIS A 358 -10.26 27.29 -21.10
C HIS A 358 -10.97 28.23 -22.10
N ILE A 359 -10.76 28.05 -23.41
CA ILE A 359 -11.42 28.82 -24.47
C ILE A 359 -12.07 27.93 -25.57
N PRO A 360 -13.11 28.43 -26.27
CA PRO A 360 -13.68 27.78 -27.45
C PRO A 360 -12.75 27.82 -28.66
N HIS A 361 -13.00 26.95 -29.63
CA HIS A 361 -12.54 27.09 -31.01
C HIS A 361 -13.71 27.61 -31.87
N ASP A 362 -14.00 28.91 -31.78
CA ASP A 362 -15.12 29.56 -32.46
C ASP A 362 -14.69 30.31 -33.75
N HIS A 363 -15.54 31.21 -34.26
CA HIS A 363 -15.25 32.04 -35.43
C HIS A 363 -14.30 33.21 -35.15
N GLU A 364 -14.04 33.54 -33.88
CA GLU A 364 -13.09 34.58 -33.45
C GLU A 364 -11.73 33.99 -33.01
N PHE A 365 -11.63 32.67 -32.91
CA PHE A 365 -10.39 31.94 -32.58
C PHE A 365 -9.32 32.05 -33.69
N GLU A 366 -8.23 32.76 -33.41
CA GLU A 366 -7.03 32.81 -34.25
C GLU A 366 -5.76 32.49 -33.44
N ILE A 367 -4.93 31.58 -33.97
CA ILE A 367 -3.68 31.11 -33.36
C ILE A 367 -2.55 31.02 -34.39
N ASN A 368 -1.31 31.26 -33.96
CA ASN A 368 -0.08 30.96 -34.70
C ASN A 368 0.98 30.44 -33.72
N GLU A 369 1.75 29.45 -34.17
CA GLU A 369 2.72 28.68 -33.39
C GLU A 369 3.83 29.55 -32.76
N ASP A 370 4.20 30.68 -33.39
CA ASP A 370 5.29 31.55 -32.94
C ASP A 370 4.89 32.57 -31.87
N GLU A 371 3.67 33.13 -31.90
CA GLU A 371 3.23 34.22 -31.00
C GLU A 371 1.99 33.89 -30.15
N GLY A 372 1.42 32.67 -30.29
CA GLY A 372 0.36 32.13 -29.42
C GLY A 372 -1.07 32.34 -29.94
N VAL A 373 -2.03 32.47 -29.02
CA VAL A 373 -3.45 32.74 -29.31
C VAL A 373 -3.67 34.26 -29.35
N TYR A 374 -4.24 34.78 -30.44
CA TYR A 374 -4.37 36.21 -30.71
C TYR A 374 -5.76 36.75 -30.40
N THR A 375 -6.78 36.00 -30.82
CA THR A 375 -8.19 36.35 -30.67
C THR A 375 -8.99 35.09 -30.34
N PHE A 376 -10.07 35.28 -29.59
CA PHE A 376 -11.11 34.32 -29.20
C PHE A 376 -12.24 35.15 -28.56
N SER A 377 -13.48 34.64 -28.52
CA SER A 377 -14.62 35.45 -28.04
C SER A 377 -14.59 35.76 -26.54
N ASP A 378 -14.56 34.73 -25.69
CA ASP A 378 -14.40 34.81 -24.23
C ASP A 378 -13.89 33.46 -23.66
N TYR A 379 -13.68 33.42 -22.34
CA TYR A 379 -13.34 32.19 -21.62
C TYR A 379 -14.57 31.35 -21.32
N HIS A 380 -14.45 30.02 -21.44
CA HIS A 380 -15.45 29.08 -20.94
C HIS A 380 -15.42 29.02 -19.40
N GLN A 381 -16.61 29.04 -18.80
CA GLN A 381 -16.77 28.60 -17.41
C GLN A 381 -16.86 27.07 -17.41
N TRP A 382 -15.85 26.40 -16.88
CA TRP A 382 -15.82 24.94 -16.85
C TRP A 382 -16.87 24.38 -15.86
N PRO A 383 -17.75 23.44 -16.26
CA PRO A 383 -18.75 22.89 -15.37
C PRO A 383 -18.14 21.85 -14.43
N HIS A 384 -17.72 22.30 -13.25
CA HIS A 384 -17.14 21.44 -12.22
C HIS A 384 -18.19 20.51 -11.58
N ALA A 385 -17.92 19.21 -11.63
CA ALA A 385 -18.73 18.10 -11.13
C ALA A 385 -17.82 17.08 -10.40
N GLY A 386 -17.08 17.56 -9.40
CA GLY A 386 -16.10 16.76 -8.66
C GLY A 386 -15.07 16.08 -9.57
N VAL A 387 -14.82 14.77 -9.36
CA VAL A 387 -13.88 14.02 -10.20
C VAL A 387 -14.34 13.96 -11.67
N LEU A 388 -15.66 13.91 -11.91
CA LEU A 388 -16.23 13.54 -13.21
C LEU A 388 -15.86 14.55 -14.31
N SER A 389 -15.73 15.83 -13.95
CA SER A 389 -15.36 16.93 -14.84
C SER A 389 -13.85 17.20 -14.91
N THR A 390 -13.01 16.45 -14.18
CA THR A 390 -11.55 16.67 -14.28
C THR A 390 -11.05 16.15 -15.62
N GLN A 391 -10.14 16.88 -16.27
CA GLN A 391 -9.56 16.45 -17.55
C GLN A 391 -8.88 15.06 -17.42
N ALA A 392 -8.27 14.78 -16.26
CA ALA A 392 -7.68 13.48 -15.96
C ALA A 392 -8.69 12.33 -15.92
N TRP A 393 -9.87 12.52 -15.32
CA TRP A 393 -10.94 11.51 -15.37
C TRP A 393 -11.42 11.27 -16.81
N LEU A 394 -11.70 12.37 -17.52
CA LEU A 394 -12.24 12.35 -18.88
C LEU A 394 -11.28 11.72 -19.91
N ALA A 395 -9.97 11.86 -19.70
CA ALA A 395 -8.93 11.23 -20.52
C ALA A 395 -8.57 9.81 -20.04
N ARG A 396 -8.58 9.53 -18.73
CA ARG A 396 -8.30 8.17 -18.21
C ARG A 396 -9.33 7.15 -18.68
N TYR A 397 -10.57 7.61 -18.84
CA TYR A 397 -11.70 6.85 -19.36
C TYR A 397 -12.15 7.50 -20.67
N PRO A 398 -11.43 7.28 -21.79
CA PRO A 398 -11.63 8.02 -23.03
C PRO A 398 -12.98 7.70 -23.68
N SER A 399 -13.48 8.64 -24.47
CA SER A 399 -14.58 8.42 -25.42
C SER A 399 -14.03 8.27 -26.85
N THR A 400 -14.89 7.81 -27.77
CA THR A 400 -14.69 7.83 -29.23
C THR A 400 -16.03 8.13 -29.91
N ASP A 401 -16.02 8.59 -31.16
CA ASP A 401 -17.20 8.72 -32.06
C ASP A 401 -18.23 7.57 -31.96
N THR A 402 -17.74 6.35 -31.71
CA THR A 402 -18.54 5.11 -31.62
C THR A 402 -18.85 4.70 -30.18
N ASN A 403 -17.96 4.99 -29.23
CA ASN A 403 -18.20 4.72 -27.81
C ASN A 403 -19.22 5.71 -27.22
N ARG A 404 -19.12 6.99 -27.59
CA ARG A 404 -19.98 8.11 -27.15
C ARG A 404 -20.18 8.12 -25.64
N ASN A 405 -19.10 8.38 -24.89
CA ASN A 405 -19.05 8.45 -23.43
C ASN A 405 -19.43 7.17 -22.63
N ARG A 406 -19.80 6.06 -23.26
CA ARG A 406 -20.18 4.82 -22.56
C ARG A 406 -19.07 4.26 -21.66
N ALA A 407 -17.79 4.45 -22.01
CA ALA A 407 -16.68 4.07 -21.15
C ALA A 407 -16.66 4.89 -19.85
N ARG A 408 -16.85 6.22 -19.93
CA ARG A 408 -16.99 7.12 -18.77
C ARG A 408 -18.17 6.68 -17.90
N ALA A 409 -19.34 6.47 -18.49
CA ALA A 409 -20.54 6.00 -17.78
C ALA A 409 -20.34 4.63 -17.09
N ARG A 410 -19.73 3.64 -17.76
CA ARG A 410 -19.41 2.33 -17.19
C ARG A 410 -18.56 2.44 -15.92
N TRP A 411 -17.50 3.25 -15.94
CA TRP A 411 -16.62 3.44 -14.78
C TRP A 411 -17.26 4.30 -13.69
N THR A 412 -18.11 5.25 -14.06
CA THR A 412 -18.94 6.04 -13.15
C THR A 412 -19.88 5.15 -12.32
N TYR A 413 -20.65 4.28 -12.97
CA TYR A 413 -21.47 3.26 -12.30
C TYR A 413 -20.64 2.34 -11.39
N PHE A 414 -19.49 1.88 -11.86
CA PHE A 414 -18.67 0.93 -11.11
C PHE A 414 -18.05 1.54 -9.84
N HIS A 415 -17.44 2.72 -9.94
CA HIS A 415 -16.71 3.33 -8.83
C HIS A 415 -17.62 3.97 -7.78
N PHE A 416 -18.72 4.59 -8.20
CA PHE A 416 -19.54 5.43 -7.32
C PHE A 416 -20.92 4.84 -6.99
N LEU A 417 -21.41 3.85 -7.74
CA LEU A 417 -22.68 3.16 -7.47
C LEU A 417 -22.51 1.64 -7.27
N GLY A 418 -21.30 1.11 -7.46
CA GLY A 418 -20.98 -0.31 -7.25
C GLY A 418 -21.59 -1.25 -8.31
N VAL A 419 -22.03 -0.72 -9.45
CA VAL A 419 -22.70 -1.47 -10.52
C VAL A 419 -21.69 -1.82 -11.63
N ASP A 420 -21.41 -3.10 -11.81
CA ASP A 420 -20.59 -3.61 -12.93
C ASP A 420 -21.48 -3.89 -14.14
N ILE A 421 -21.59 -2.92 -15.05
CA ILE A 421 -22.41 -3.00 -16.28
C ILE A 421 -22.00 -4.18 -17.18
N GLU A 422 -20.76 -4.67 -17.12
CA GLU A 422 -20.35 -5.85 -17.90
C GLU A 422 -20.89 -7.17 -17.35
N LYS A 423 -21.42 -7.15 -16.12
CA LYS A 423 -22.07 -8.28 -15.47
C LYS A 423 -23.58 -8.08 -15.31
N SER A 424 -24.13 -6.95 -15.81
CA SER A 424 -25.57 -6.62 -15.72
C SER A 424 -26.43 -7.30 -16.79
N ALA A 425 -25.86 -8.11 -17.68
CA ALA A 425 -26.60 -9.07 -18.50
C ALA A 425 -25.69 -10.17 -19.06
N PRO A 426 -26.19 -11.41 -19.25
CA PRO A 426 -25.50 -12.36 -20.10
C PRO A 426 -25.54 -11.89 -21.56
N ARG A 427 -24.38 -11.60 -22.15
CA ARG A 427 -24.29 -11.25 -23.58
C ARG A 427 -24.80 -12.44 -24.42
N SER A 428 -25.77 -12.19 -25.30
CA SER A 428 -26.25 -13.21 -26.23
C SER A 428 -25.13 -13.67 -27.16
N THR A 429 -25.03 -14.98 -27.38
CA THR A 429 -24.10 -15.58 -28.36
C THR A 429 -24.83 -16.15 -29.58
N ASP A 430 -26.16 -15.97 -29.69
CA ASP A 430 -26.93 -16.39 -30.86
C ASP A 430 -26.68 -15.42 -32.03
N PRO A 431 -26.09 -15.88 -33.15
CA PRO A 431 -25.86 -15.04 -34.33
C PRO A 431 -27.13 -14.43 -34.92
N LYS A 432 -28.32 -15.00 -34.67
CA LYS A 432 -29.60 -14.41 -35.10
C LYS A 432 -30.04 -13.27 -34.20
N ALA A 433 -29.88 -13.42 -32.89
CA ALA A 433 -30.15 -12.36 -31.92
C ALA A 433 -29.19 -11.17 -32.10
N LEU A 434 -28.00 -11.39 -32.67
CA LEU A 434 -27.01 -10.36 -32.99
C LEU A 434 -27.04 -9.88 -34.45
N ALA A 435 -28.01 -10.33 -35.28
CA ALA A 435 -28.06 -10.00 -36.71
C ALA A 435 -28.69 -8.63 -37.01
N ASP A 436 -29.27 -7.96 -36.01
CA ASP A 436 -29.89 -6.65 -36.17
C ASP A 436 -28.83 -5.55 -36.26
N THR A 437 -28.83 -4.83 -37.39
CA THR A 437 -27.93 -3.70 -37.66
C THR A 437 -28.63 -2.35 -37.51
N ASP A 438 -29.94 -2.30 -37.29
CA ASP A 438 -30.73 -1.07 -37.21
C ASP A 438 -30.67 -0.47 -35.79
N ASN A 439 -29.53 0.10 -35.42
CA ASN A 439 -29.26 0.63 -34.08
C ASN A 439 -29.60 -0.38 -32.95
N PRO A 440 -28.84 -1.48 -32.82
CA PRO A 440 -29.15 -2.53 -31.86
C PRO A 440 -29.18 -2.03 -30.41
N THR A 441 -28.41 -0.98 -30.07
CA THR A 441 -28.40 -0.38 -28.73
C THR A 441 -29.72 0.27 -28.32
N LEU A 442 -30.54 0.70 -29.29
CA LEU A 442 -31.90 1.18 -29.06
C LEU A 442 -32.99 0.14 -29.31
N LYS A 443 -32.83 -0.74 -30.32
CA LYS A 443 -33.93 -1.56 -30.86
C LYS A 443 -33.85 -3.06 -30.56
N ASN A 444 -32.66 -3.58 -30.22
CA ASN A 444 -32.46 -5.01 -30.03
C ASN A 444 -32.50 -5.39 -28.53
N PRO A 445 -33.46 -6.22 -28.08
CA PRO A 445 -33.57 -6.66 -26.68
C PRO A 445 -32.30 -7.27 -26.07
N ALA A 446 -31.43 -7.87 -26.90
CA ALA A 446 -30.15 -8.43 -26.44
C ALA A 446 -29.12 -7.35 -26.07
N CYS A 447 -29.35 -6.09 -26.43
CA CYS A 447 -28.49 -4.95 -26.17
C CYS A 447 -29.18 -3.91 -25.28
N THR A 448 -30.48 -3.63 -25.45
CA THR A 448 -31.22 -2.64 -24.65
C THR A 448 -31.08 -2.88 -23.14
N VAL A 449 -31.05 -4.14 -22.69
CA VAL A 449 -30.88 -4.53 -21.27
C VAL A 449 -29.71 -3.83 -20.55
N CYS A 450 -28.58 -3.57 -21.21
CA CYS A 450 -27.48 -2.79 -20.64
C CYS A 450 -27.56 -1.31 -21.04
N HIS A 451 -27.95 -1.03 -22.28
CA HIS A 451 -27.95 0.32 -22.85
C HIS A 451 -29.03 1.24 -22.26
N GLU A 452 -30.13 0.71 -21.72
CA GLU A 452 -31.15 1.45 -20.99
C GLU A 452 -30.61 2.22 -19.79
N ARG A 453 -29.64 1.63 -19.08
CA ARG A 453 -28.96 2.26 -17.93
C ARG A 453 -27.71 3.03 -18.36
N LEU A 454 -26.97 2.49 -19.33
CA LEU A 454 -25.66 3.00 -19.73
C LEU A 454 -25.72 4.25 -20.60
N ASP A 455 -26.60 4.28 -21.61
CA ASP A 455 -26.62 5.35 -22.61
C ASP A 455 -27.11 6.71 -22.06
N PRO A 456 -28.11 6.78 -21.15
CA PRO A 456 -28.48 8.06 -20.54
C PRO A 456 -27.36 8.69 -19.72
N MET A 457 -26.64 7.89 -18.91
CA MET A 457 -25.48 8.40 -18.16
C MET A 457 -24.34 8.80 -19.08
N ALA A 458 -24.16 8.10 -20.21
CA ALA A 458 -23.20 8.52 -21.24
C ALA A 458 -23.60 9.86 -21.87
N GLY A 459 -24.89 10.12 -22.05
CA GLY A 459 -25.43 11.41 -22.47
C GLY A 459 -25.23 12.55 -21.48
N ALA A 460 -25.15 12.29 -20.17
CA ALA A 460 -24.84 13.34 -19.20
C ALA A 460 -23.43 13.94 -19.38
N TYR A 461 -22.52 13.23 -20.05
CA TYR A 461 -21.19 13.72 -20.47
C TYR A 461 -21.20 14.46 -21.84
N GLN A 462 -22.36 14.77 -22.42
CA GLN A 462 -22.50 15.37 -23.76
C GLN A 462 -21.60 16.59 -24.03
N SER A 463 -21.35 17.42 -23.01
CA SER A 463 -20.57 18.65 -23.12
C SER A 463 -19.05 18.45 -23.19
N PHE A 464 -18.57 17.20 -23.09
CA PHE A 464 -17.15 16.85 -23.08
C PHE A 464 -16.79 15.89 -24.20
N GLY A 465 -15.94 16.34 -25.11
CA GLY A 465 -15.49 15.55 -26.26
C GLY A 465 -14.56 14.39 -25.89
N ASP A 466 -14.05 13.71 -26.91
CA ASP A 466 -13.33 12.45 -26.75
C ASP A 466 -12.04 12.58 -25.94
N MET A 467 -11.31 13.71 -26.09
CA MET A 467 -10.12 14.06 -25.32
C MET A 467 -10.43 14.80 -24.00
N GLY A 468 -11.71 14.98 -23.67
CA GLY A 468 -12.17 15.56 -22.40
C GLY A 468 -12.20 17.08 -22.34
N HIS A 469 -12.03 17.78 -23.46
CA HIS A 469 -12.21 19.22 -23.56
C HIS A 469 -13.70 19.59 -23.55
N TYR A 470 -14.02 20.77 -23.02
CA TYR A 470 -15.39 21.27 -22.87
C TYR A 470 -15.86 22.03 -24.11
N LEU A 471 -16.95 21.58 -24.72
CA LEU A 471 -17.51 22.08 -26.00
C LEU A 471 -16.40 22.23 -27.06
N ASP A 472 -15.76 21.11 -27.34
CA ASP A 472 -14.47 21.06 -28.04
C ASP A 472 -14.55 21.22 -29.56
N GLN A 473 -15.75 21.22 -30.15
CA GLN A 473 -15.92 21.31 -31.60
C GLN A 473 -15.90 22.76 -32.11
N TYR A 474 -15.75 22.89 -33.43
CA TYR A 474 -15.77 24.20 -34.08
C TYR A 474 -17.10 24.93 -33.84
N GLY A 475 -17.02 26.18 -33.40
CA GLY A 475 -18.14 26.99 -32.95
C GLY A 475 -18.30 27.04 -31.43
N GLY A 476 -17.70 26.11 -30.67
CA GLY A 476 -17.74 26.12 -29.19
C GLY A 476 -19.12 25.82 -28.58
N ILE A 477 -20.02 25.20 -29.34
CA ILE A 477 -21.42 24.94 -28.94
C ILE A 477 -21.73 23.48 -28.58
N ASP A 478 -20.88 22.53 -29.01
CA ASP A 478 -21.14 21.10 -28.91
C ASP A 478 -19.84 20.29 -28.77
N SER A 479 -19.99 19.01 -28.42
CA SER A 479 -18.94 17.98 -28.45
C SER A 479 -19.33 16.75 -29.29
N LEU A 480 -20.10 16.97 -30.36
CA LEU A 480 -20.49 15.96 -31.34
C LEU A 480 -19.42 15.77 -32.41
N SER A 481 -19.17 14.52 -32.78
CA SER A 481 -18.28 14.15 -33.88
C SER A 481 -18.62 14.88 -35.18
N ASP A 482 -17.62 15.46 -35.85
CA ASP A 482 -17.79 16.02 -37.20
C ASP A 482 -18.26 14.96 -38.22
N ALA A 483 -17.92 13.68 -38.01
CA ALA A 483 -18.43 12.58 -38.82
C ALA A 483 -19.93 12.28 -38.57
N TYR A 484 -20.49 12.75 -37.45
CA TYR A 484 -21.92 12.76 -37.19
C TYR A 484 -22.62 13.97 -37.81
N LYS A 485 -21.99 15.15 -37.72
CA LYS A 485 -22.53 16.43 -38.21
C LYS A 485 -22.49 16.56 -39.73
N CYS A 486 -21.44 16.06 -40.38
CA CYS A 486 -21.28 15.99 -41.83
C CYS A 486 -20.81 14.58 -42.26
N PRO A 487 -21.69 13.56 -42.29
CA PRO A 487 -21.27 12.19 -42.67
C PRO A 487 -20.62 12.15 -44.05
N GLU A 488 -21.08 12.94 -45.02
CA GLU A 488 -20.50 13.03 -46.37
C GLU A 488 -19.08 13.61 -46.39
N CYS A 489 -18.69 14.43 -45.41
CA CYS A 489 -17.31 14.93 -45.27
C CYS A 489 -16.34 13.80 -44.92
N TYR A 490 -16.82 12.73 -44.27
CA TYR A 490 -16.02 11.62 -43.75
C TYR A 490 -16.33 10.28 -44.46
N GLY A 491 -16.96 10.34 -45.64
CA GLY A 491 -17.20 9.18 -46.51
C GLY A 491 -18.48 8.38 -46.25
N GLY A 492 -19.38 8.89 -45.40
CA GLY A 492 -20.76 8.43 -45.27
C GLY A 492 -21.67 8.98 -46.37
N GLU A 493 -22.95 8.61 -46.33
CA GLU A 493 -23.97 9.17 -47.22
C GLU A 493 -24.58 10.45 -46.61
N TRP A 494 -24.88 11.45 -47.43
CA TRP A 494 -25.53 12.69 -46.98
C TRP A 494 -26.87 12.38 -46.29
N GLY A 495 -27.08 12.92 -45.09
CA GLY A 495 -28.29 12.66 -44.30
C GLY A 495 -28.43 11.22 -43.77
N SER A 496 -27.33 10.45 -43.73
CA SER A 496 -27.31 9.12 -43.07
C SER A 496 -27.32 9.20 -41.54
N THR A 497 -27.06 10.38 -40.97
CA THR A 497 -27.18 10.68 -39.54
C THR A 497 -28.45 11.48 -39.27
N GLY A 498 -28.95 11.41 -38.03
CA GLY A 498 -30.13 12.15 -37.61
C GLY A 498 -29.87 13.58 -37.13
N TYR A 499 -28.69 14.14 -37.42
CA TYR A 499 -28.23 15.42 -36.89
C TYR A 499 -29.06 16.61 -37.39
N GLU A 500 -29.42 17.51 -36.49
CA GLU A 500 -29.96 18.84 -36.79
C GLU A 500 -29.05 19.93 -36.20
N GLU A 501 -28.95 21.08 -36.87
CA GLU A 501 -28.12 22.20 -36.44
C GLU A 501 -28.54 22.70 -35.04
N GLY A 502 -27.58 22.71 -34.10
CA GLY A 502 -27.81 23.04 -32.70
C GLY A 502 -28.06 21.85 -31.77
N ASP A 503 -28.00 20.61 -32.27
CA ASP A 503 -27.95 19.42 -31.41
C ASP A 503 -26.68 19.41 -30.55
N THR A 504 -26.82 19.14 -29.25
CA THR A 504 -25.71 18.88 -28.32
C THR A 504 -25.49 17.40 -28.05
N TRP A 505 -26.45 16.54 -28.44
CA TRP A 505 -26.40 15.09 -28.23
C TRP A 505 -26.92 14.30 -29.43
N TYR A 506 -26.40 13.09 -29.57
CA TYR A 506 -26.72 12.16 -30.65
C TYR A 506 -28.19 11.71 -30.60
N ARG A 507 -28.98 12.03 -31.62
CA ARG A 507 -30.41 11.64 -31.73
C ARG A 507 -30.65 10.14 -31.96
N ASP A 508 -29.61 9.40 -32.31
CA ASP A 508 -29.55 7.94 -32.39
C ASP A 508 -29.05 7.29 -31.08
N MET A 509 -29.00 8.06 -29.98
CA MET A 509 -28.76 7.58 -28.61
C MET A 509 -30.02 7.78 -27.74
N ARG A 510 -30.00 7.22 -26.52
CA ARG A 510 -30.99 7.57 -25.48
C ARG A 510 -30.72 8.99 -24.96
N THR A 511 -31.78 9.67 -24.50
CA THR A 511 -31.72 11.00 -23.87
C THR A 511 -30.70 11.00 -22.72
N PRO A 512 -29.89 12.08 -22.56
CA PRO A 512 -29.08 12.29 -21.36
C PRO A 512 -29.93 12.18 -20.09
N GLY A 513 -29.45 11.45 -19.08
CA GLY A 513 -30.23 11.18 -17.87
C GLY A 513 -29.64 10.13 -16.94
N PHE A 514 -30.40 9.76 -15.90
CA PHE A 514 -29.99 8.81 -14.88
C PHE A 514 -31.20 8.02 -14.33
N GLU A 515 -31.12 6.69 -14.34
CA GLU A 515 -32.12 5.74 -13.81
C GLU A 515 -33.60 6.08 -14.17
N GLY A 516 -33.84 6.53 -15.42
CA GLY A 516 -35.17 6.86 -15.92
C GLY A 516 -35.64 8.30 -15.65
N THR A 517 -34.77 9.17 -15.13
CA THR A 517 -34.96 10.63 -15.09
C THR A 517 -34.10 11.28 -16.17
N ASP A 518 -34.71 12.06 -17.06
CA ASP A 518 -34.00 12.79 -18.11
C ASP A 518 -33.35 14.07 -17.55
N ALA A 519 -32.18 14.44 -18.08
CA ALA A 519 -31.50 15.70 -17.79
C ALA A 519 -32.09 16.84 -18.65
N GLU A 520 -33.38 17.15 -18.45
CA GLU A 520 -34.10 18.20 -19.19
C GLU A 520 -33.56 19.60 -18.88
N VAL A 521 -33.37 20.42 -19.93
CA VAL A 521 -33.03 21.87 -19.95
C VAL A 521 -32.74 22.48 -18.57
N LEU A 522 -31.49 22.32 -18.14
CA LEU A 522 -31.01 22.68 -16.81
C LEU A 522 -30.46 24.12 -16.78
N GLU A 523 -30.51 24.76 -15.61
CA GLU A 523 -29.73 25.99 -15.34
C GLU A 523 -28.23 25.70 -15.09
N GLU A 524 -27.88 24.43 -14.94
CA GLU A 524 -26.53 23.86 -14.68
C GLU A 524 -26.15 22.83 -15.77
N ASP A 525 -24.89 22.44 -15.90
CA ASP A 525 -24.51 21.43 -16.91
C ASP A 525 -25.00 20.01 -16.53
N SER A 526 -25.32 19.18 -17.53
CA SER A 526 -25.85 17.82 -17.30
C SER A 526 -24.93 16.91 -16.49
N LEU A 527 -23.62 17.16 -16.49
CA LEU A 527 -22.67 16.41 -15.66
C LEU A 527 -22.71 16.85 -14.19
N GLN A 528 -22.96 18.13 -13.92
CA GLN A 528 -23.13 18.66 -12.56
C GLN A 528 -24.42 18.10 -11.93
N TRP A 529 -25.51 18.13 -12.70
CA TRP A 529 -26.77 17.49 -12.33
C TRP A 529 -26.59 15.99 -12.04
N LEU A 530 -25.86 15.25 -12.88
CA LEU A 530 -25.58 13.83 -12.66
C LEU A 530 -24.83 13.62 -11.33
N GLY A 531 -23.82 14.45 -11.04
CA GLY A 531 -23.10 14.42 -9.76
C GLY A 531 -24.04 14.56 -8.56
N GLY A 532 -25.01 15.48 -8.64
CA GLY A 532 -26.08 15.66 -7.66
C GLY A 532 -26.99 14.43 -7.52
N GLN A 533 -27.48 13.86 -8.63
CA GLN A 533 -28.32 12.65 -8.61
C GLN A 533 -27.59 11.47 -7.98
N MET A 534 -26.33 11.25 -8.35
CA MET A 534 -25.53 10.14 -7.84
C MET A 534 -25.15 10.30 -6.36
N ALA A 535 -24.89 11.52 -5.89
CA ALA A 535 -24.63 11.78 -4.47
C ALA A 535 -25.87 11.53 -3.60
N ALA A 536 -27.07 11.68 -4.15
CA ALA A 536 -28.34 11.36 -3.51
C ALA A 536 -28.75 9.87 -3.61
N ASP A 537 -28.07 9.08 -4.46
CA ASP A 537 -28.45 7.69 -4.74
C ASP A 537 -28.16 6.76 -3.54
N PRO A 538 -29.11 5.89 -3.13
CA PRO A 538 -28.94 5.00 -1.98
C PRO A 538 -27.80 3.96 -2.13
N ARG A 539 -27.27 3.75 -3.34
CA ARG A 539 -26.12 2.87 -3.61
C ARG A 539 -24.78 3.54 -3.31
N PHE A 540 -24.69 4.87 -3.40
CA PHE A 540 -23.45 5.63 -3.21
C PHE A 540 -22.70 5.34 -1.88
N PRO A 541 -23.39 5.25 -0.71
CA PRO A 541 -22.75 4.86 0.54
C PRO A 541 -22.11 3.47 0.48
N ALA A 542 -22.81 2.46 -0.03
CA ALA A 542 -22.33 1.08 -0.08
C ALA A 542 -21.24 0.88 -1.15
N ALA A 543 -21.26 1.67 -2.22
CA ALA A 543 -20.20 1.77 -3.21
C ALA A 543 -18.93 2.41 -2.62
N THR A 544 -19.08 3.49 -1.85
CA THR A 544 -17.95 4.16 -1.17
C THR A 544 -17.23 3.20 -0.20
N VAL A 545 -17.96 2.39 0.57
CA VAL A 545 -17.35 1.37 1.43
C VAL A 545 -16.56 0.34 0.60
N ARG A 546 -17.10 -0.10 -0.54
CA ARG A 546 -16.43 -1.05 -1.47
C ARG A 546 -15.20 -0.45 -2.13
N PHE A 547 -15.23 0.84 -2.47
CA PHE A 547 -14.13 1.58 -3.06
C PHE A 547 -12.89 1.54 -2.15
N TRP A 548 -13.06 1.87 -0.87
CA TRP A 548 -11.99 1.90 0.14
C TRP A 548 -11.66 0.53 0.75
N TRP A 549 -12.48 -0.49 0.49
CA TRP A 549 -12.31 -1.85 1.02
C TRP A 549 -10.91 -2.45 0.77
N PRO A 550 -10.38 -2.51 -0.47
CA PRO A 550 -9.04 -3.05 -0.72
C PRO A 550 -7.91 -2.23 -0.08
N THR A 551 -8.08 -0.92 0.06
CA THR A 551 -7.09 -0.04 0.71
C THR A 551 -6.92 -0.41 2.19
N VAL A 552 -8.04 -0.62 2.91
CA VAL A 552 -8.05 -0.92 4.35
C VAL A 552 -7.79 -2.41 4.64
N PHE A 553 -8.39 -3.33 3.86
CA PHE A 553 -8.38 -4.77 4.14
C PHE A 553 -7.40 -5.58 3.27
N GLY A 554 -6.90 -5.03 2.17
CA GLY A 554 -5.88 -5.69 1.34
C GLY A 554 -6.35 -6.77 0.37
N ALA A 555 -7.66 -6.90 0.23
CA ALA A 555 -8.31 -7.75 -0.75
C ALA A 555 -9.55 -6.99 -1.25
N GLU A 556 -9.99 -7.28 -2.47
CA GLU A 556 -11.25 -6.75 -2.98
C GLU A 556 -12.44 -7.20 -2.12
N ALA A 557 -13.52 -6.41 -2.17
CA ALA A 557 -14.80 -6.83 -1.62
C ALA A 557 -15.27 -8.10 -2.38
N LEU A 558 -15.84 -9.05 -1.65
CA LEU A 558 -16.33 -10.30 -2.22
C LEU A 558 -17.51 -10.01 -3.16
N ALA A 559 -17.44 -10.52 -4.38
CA ALA A 559 -18.61 -10.63 -5.24
C ALA A 559 -19.52 -11.77 -4.74
N ALA A 560 -20.80 -11.71 -5.09
CA ALA A 560 -21.71 -12.84 -4.89
C ALA A 560 -21.18 -14.05 -5.67
N PRO A 561 -21.02 -15.23 -5.05
CA PRO A 561 -20.56 -16.42 -5.76
C PRO A 561 -21.67 -16.98 -6.65
N ASP A 562 -21.29 -17.54 -7.81
CA ASP A 562 -22.15 -18.43 -8.57
C ASP A 562 -22.40 -19.71 -7.76
N VAL A 563 -23.65 -20.15 -7.66
CA VAL A 563 -24.10 -21.22 -6.77
C VAL A 563 -23.88 -22.60 -7.42
N ALA A 564 -22.62 -22.97 -7.58
CA ALA A 564 -22.26 -24.37 -7.79
C ALA A 564 -22.55 -25.16 -6.51
N LEU A 565 -23.28 -26.29 -6.59
CA LEU A 565 -23.68 -27.12 -5.45
C LEU A 565 -22.49 -27.89 -4.83
N ASN A 566 -21.65 -27.21 -4.02
CA ASN A 566 -20.58 -27.82 -3.23
C ASN A 566 -20.23 -27.01 -1.97
N GLU A 567 -19.53 -27.65 -1.01
CA GLU A 567 -19.18 -27.06 0.29
C GLU A 567 -18.30 -25.80 0.21
N LEU A 568 -17.47 -25.68 -0.83
CA LEU A 568 -16.61 -24.52 -1.05
C LEU A 568 -17.42 -23.29 -1.47
N SER A 569 -18.44 -23.48 -2.33
CA SER A 569 -19.42 -22.43 -2.65
C SER A 569 -20.17 -21.96 -1.42
N ASP A 570 -20.55 -22.87 -0.51
CA ASP A 570 -21.24 -22.51 0.73
C ASP A 570 -20.33 -21.73 1.71
N GLN A 571 -19.03 -22.03 1.75
CA GLN A 571 -18.04 -21.20 2.46
C GLN A 571 -17.95 -19.79 1.86
N HIS A 572 -17.82 -19.68 0.53
CA HIS A 572 -17.78 -18.38 -0.14
C HIS A 572 -19.08 -17.58 0.06
N LEU A 573 -20.23 -18.24 0.05
CA LEU A 573 -21.53 -17.61 0.28
C LEU A 573 -21.66 -17.08 1.72
N ARG A 574 -21.24 -17.85 2.73
CA ARG A 574 -21.23 -17.38 4.13
C ARG A 574 -20.30 -16.18 4.33
N ALA A 575 -19.12 -16.21 3.71
CA ALA A 575 -18.18 -15.08 3.75
C ALA A 575 -18.75 -13.83 3.06
N PHE A 576 -19.37 -13.99 1.89
CA PHE A 576 -20.05 -12.92 1.16
C PHE A 576 -21.17 -12.30 2.01
N MET A 577 -22.07 -13.12 2.59
CA MET A 577 -23.18 -12.64 3.42
C MET A 577 -22.70 -11.91 4.67
N ALA A 578 -21.67 -12.43 5.37
CA ALA A 578 -21.09 -11.78 6.54
C ALA A 578 -20.40 -10.45 6.18
N GLN A 579 -19.78 -10.38 4.99
CA GLN A 579 -19.12 -9.16 4.51
C GLN A 579 -20.15 -8.12 4.08
N ASP A 580 -21.18 -8.50 3.33
CA ASP A 580 -22.19 -7.56 2.85
C ASP A 580 -23.00 -6.95 4.00
N HIS A 581 -23.37 -7.75 5.01
CA HIS A 581 -23.94 -7.23 6.26
C HIS A 581 -23.01 -6.20 6.94
N THR A 582 -21.70 -6.45 6.92
CA THR A 582 -20.70 -5.50 7.44
C THR A 582 -20.65 -4.22 6.61
N ILE A 583 -20.69 -4.32 5.28
CA ILE A 583 -20.66 -3.17 4.36
C ILE A 583 -21.92 -2.32 4.51
N ASN A 584 -23.11 -2.92 4.51
CA ASN A 584 -24.37 -2.16 4.62
C ASN A 584 -24.51 -1.47 5.97
N LYS A 585 -23.95 -2.06 7.04
CA LYS A 585 -23.83 -1.39 8.32
C LYS A 585 -22.89 -0.17 8.23
N LEU A 586 -21.69 -0.35 7.70
CA LEU A 586 -20.72 0.74 7.53
C LEU A 586 -21.27 1.89 6.66
N ALA A 587 -22.00 1.54 5.59
CA ALA A 587 -22.68 2.49 4.72
C ALA A 587 -23.75 3.32 5.45
N LYS A 588 -24.55 2.67 6.32
CA LYS A 588 -25.52 3.36 7.17
C LYS A 588 -24.85 4.26 8.22
N ASP A 589 -23.80 3.77 8.87
CA ASP A 589 -23.04 4.54 9.86
C ASP A 589 -22.34 5.76 9.22
N PHE A 590 -21.88 5.63 7.96
CA PHE A 590 -21.30 6.70 7.13
C PHE A 590 -22.32 7.77 6.69
N VAL A 591 -23.54 7.40 6.32
CA VAL A 591 -24.63 8.39 6.15
C VAL A 591 -24.92 9.09 7.48
N GLY A 592 -24.88 8.34 8.59
CA GLY A 592 -25.06 8.85 9.95
C GLY A 592 -23.97 9.83 10.42
N SER A 593 -22.76 9.79 9.86
CA SER A 593 -21.70 10.78 10.12
C SER A 593 -21.78 12.02 9.23
N GLY A 594 -22.75 12.10 8.31
CA GLY A 594 -22.82 13.17 7.31
C GLY A 594 -21.81 12.98 6.18
N PHE A 595 -21.51 11.73 5.82
CA PHE A 595 -20.54 11.34 4.80
C PHE A 595 -19.08 11.69 5.15
N ASP A 596 -18.70 11.74 6.44
CA ASP A 596 -17.29 11.87 6.85
C ASP A 596 -16.54 10.54 6.61
N LEU A 597 -15.58 10.57 5.68
CA LEU A 597 -14.75 9.40 5.36
C LEU A 597 -13.78 9.02 6.49
N LYS A 598 -13.30 9.94 7.32
CA LYS A 598 -12.43 9.61 8.46
C LYS A 598 -13.18 8.75 9.47
N ASP A 599 -14.44 9.06 9.71
CA ASP A 599 -15.33 8.23 10.54
C ASP A 599 -15.53 6.83 9.91
N LEU A 600 -15.82 6.74 8.60
CA LEU A 600 -15.93 5.45 7.90
C LEU A 600 -14.63 4.62 7.99
N LEU A 601 -13.47 5.21 7.70
CA LEU A 601 -12.16 4.52 7.79
C LEU A 601 -11.87 4.06 9.22
N ALA A 602 -12.27 4.84 10.23
CA ALA A 602 -12.14 4.45 11.63
C ALA A 602 -13.06 3.27 11.97
N ASP A 603 -14.29 3.25 11.47
CA ASP A 603 -15.23 2.16 11.72
C ASP A 603 -14.90 0.88 10.93
N MET A 604 -14.33 0.98 9.73
CA MET A 604 -13.73 -0.13 9.00
C MET A 604 -12.61 -0.80 9.81
N VAL A 605 -11.69 -0.01 10.40
CA VAL A 605 -10.61 -0.51 11.26
C VAL A 605 -11.12 -0.99 12.63
N MET A 606 -12.22 -0.45 13.14
CA MET A 606 -12.85 -0.90 14.38
C MET A 606 -13.69 -2.18 14.21
N SER A 607 -14.02 -2.56 12.96
CA SER A 607 -14.83 -3.73 12.61
C SER A 607 -14.24 -5.06 13.08
N ARG A 608 -15.09 -6.09 13.17
CA ARG A 608 -14.64 -7.49 13.35
C ARG A 608 -13.75 -7.95 12.19
N TRP A 609 -14.02 -7.50 10.96
CA TRP A 609 -13.28 -7.89 9.77
C TRP A 609 -11.79 -7.50 9.83
N TYR A 610 -11.48 -6.31 10.34
CA TYR A 610 -10.09 -5.85 10.50
C TYR A 610 -9.39 -6.45 11.72
N ARG A 611 -10.13 -6.65 12.82
CA ARG A 611 -9.55 -6.89 14.15
C ARG A 611 -9.52 -8.34 14.58
N ASN A 612 -10.36 -9.23 14.04
CA ASN A 612 -10.41 -10.64 14.44
C ASN A 612 -9.23 -11.46 13.86
N SER A 613 -8.01 -11.15 14.30
CA SER A 613 -6.76 -11.80 13.85
C SER A 613 -6.25 -12.91 14.79
N ARG A 614 -7.04 -13.30 15.81
CA ARG A 614 -6.65 -14.30 16.82
C ARG A 614 -7.59 -15.49 16.84
N ILE A 615 -7.02 -16.69 16.70
CA ILE A 615 -7.73 -17.96 16.95
C ILE A 615 -7.76 -18.21 18.47
N THR A 616 -8.96 -18.40 19.02
CA THR A 616 -9.17 -18.80 20.43
C THR A 616 -9.47 -20.27 20.59
N ASP A 617 -10.09 -20.87 19.58
CA ASP A 617 -10.38 -22.31 19.52
C ASP A 617 -10.09 -22.83 18.11
N PRO A 618 -8.98 -23.57 17.91
CA PRO A 618 -8.64 -24.15 16.61
C PRO A 618 -9.69 -25.13 16.05
N ALA A 619 -10.45 -25.82 16.92
CA ALA A 619 -11.44 -26.80 16.47
C ALA A 619 -12.65 -26.13 15.80
N LEU A 620 -12.98 -24.90 16.19
CA LEU A 620 -14.05 -24.09 15.59
C LEU A 620 -13.62 -23.34 14.32
N VAL A 621 -12.34 -23.45 13.92
CA VAL A 621 -11.75 -22.78 12.74
C VAL A 621 -11.30 -23.79 11.67
N GLN A 622 -11.01 -25.05 12.06
CA GLN A 622 -10.61 -26.12 11.15
C GLN A 622 -11.62 -26.33 10.01
N GLY A 623 -11.16 -26.33 8.77
CA GLY A 623 -12.01 -26.53 7.59
C GLY A 623 -12.77 -25.28 7.12
N ARG A 624 -12.53 -24.11 7.72
CA ARG A 624 -13.18 -22.82 7.40
C ARG A 624 -12.21 -21.83 6.74
N GLU A 625 -11.14 -22.35 6.13
CA GLU A 625 -10.04 -21.55 5.60
C GLU A 625 -10.47 -20.65 4.43
N ALA A 626 -11.45 -21.08 3.62
CA ALA A 626 -11.93 -20.29 2.48
C ALA A 626 -12.83 -19.13 2.95
N GLU A 627 -13.74 -19.38 3.90
CA GLU A 627 -14.65 -18.34 4.41
C GLU A 627 -13.94 -17.30 5.29
N LEU A 628 -12.90 -17.69 6.04
CA LEU A 628 -12.12 -16.80 6.91
C LEU A 628 -10.90 -16.15 6.21
N ARG A 629 -10.65 -16.43 4.92
CA ARG A 629 -9.41 -16.07 4.19
C ARG A 629 -9.01 -14.59 4.25
N THR A 630 -9.97 -13.68 4.39
CA THR A 630 -9.73 -12.22 4.44
C THR A 630 -9.99 -11.60 5.82
N VAL A 631 -10.36 -12.40 6.83
CA VAL A 631 -10.67 -11.94 8.19
C VAL A 631 -9.39 -11.77 9.00
N GLY A 632 -9.13 -10.56 9.51
CA GLY A 632 -7.95 -10.25 10.33
C GLY A 632 -6.61 -10.59 9.67
N ARG A 633 -6.59 -10.74 8.34
CA ARG A 633 -5.43 -11.15 7.55
C ARG A 633 -4.32 -10.11 7.66
N GLY A 634 -3.08 -10.58 7.82
CA GLY A 634 -1.91 -9.77 7.53
C GLY A 634 -1.84 -9.53 6.03
N ARG A 635 -2.03 -8.28 5.61
CA ARG A 635 -1.99 -7.81 4.24
C ARG A 635 -0.55 -7.54 3.84
N LEU A 636 -0.14 -8.01 2.67
CA LEU A 636 1.17 -7.68 2.11
C LEU A 636 1.22 -6.17 1.83
N LEU A 637 2.18 -5.50 2.45
CA LEU A 637 2.39 -4.07 2.32
C LEU A 637 2.73 -3.74 0.86
N THR A 638 2.17 -2.64 0.36
CA THR A 638 2.57 -2.12 -0.94
C THR A 638 4.01 -1.59 -0.91
N PRO A 639 4.67 -1.36 -2.07
CA PRO A 639 5.96 -0.68 -2.10
C PRO A 639 5.95 0.62 -1.30
N GLU A 640 4.90 1.42 -1.44
CA GLU A 640 4.74 2.73 -0.79
C GLU A 640 4.60 2.64 0.73
N GLU A 641 3.92 1.60 1.22
CA GLU A 641 3.74 1.36 2.65
C GLU A 641 4.96 0.73 3.31
N LEU A 642 5.66 -0.17 2.61
CA LEU A 642 6.92 -0.74 3.07
C LEU A 642 7.98 0.37 3.22
N ASP A 643 8.01 1.33 2.28
CA ASP A 643 8.89 2.48 2.33
C ASP A 643 8.57 3.42 3.51
N ARG A 644 7.28 3.71 3.74
CA ARG A 644 6.85 4.44 4.94
C ARG A 644 7.18 3.68 6.23
N LYS A 645 7.01 2.35 6.25
CA LYS A 645 7.38 1.47 7.39
C LYS A 645 8.86 1.54 7.71
N ASN A 646 9.72 1.45 6.69
CA ASN A 646 11.17 1.58 6.80
C ASN A 646 11.53 2.93 7.47
N ARG A 647 11.04 4.05 6.93
CA ARG A 647 11.29 5.39 7.48
C ARG A 647 10.76 5.53 8.92
N ALA A 648 9.56 5.04 9.21
CA ALA A 648 8.94 5.14 10.53
C ALA A 648 9.68 4.39 11.65
N ILE A 649 10.31 3.27 11.31
CA ILE A 649 10.97 2.38 12.29
C ILE A 649 12.46 2.72 12.41
N PHE A 650 13.11 3.06 11.30
CA PHE A 650 14.56 3.18 11.19
C PHE A 650 15.07 4.59 10.85
N GLY A 651 14.21 5.51 10.44
CA GLY A 651 14.57 6.89 10.06
C GLY A 651 15.04 7.07 8.62
N ARG A 652 15.21 5.98 7.87
CA ARG A 652 15.59 5.96 6.44
C ARG A 652 14.87 4.82 5.72
N THR A 653 14.89 4.83 4.39
CA THR A 653 14.51 3.68 3.55
C THR A 653 15.58 3.33 2.52
N TRP A 654 15.31 2.29 1.73
CA TRP A 654 16.23 1.70 0.78
C TRP A 654 16.47 2.61 -0.43
N ARG A 655 17.77 2.87 -0.70
CA ARG A 655 18.26 3.79 -1.75
C ARG A 655 17.59 5.17 -1.72
N GLN A 656 17.32 5.67 -0.52
CA GLN A 656 16.79 7.00 -0.30
C GLN A 656 17.79 8.07 -0.79
N SER A 657 17.33 8.97 -1.68
CA SER A 657 18.14 10.05 -2.24
C SER A 657 17.94 11.35 -1.43
N GLY A 658 18.83 11.59 -0.47
CA GLY A 658 18.74 12.73 0.45
C GLY A 658 17.57 12.62 1.43
N ASP A 659 17.04 13.76 1.87
CA ASP A 659 15.88 13.85 2.79
C ASP A 659 14.56 14.22 2.07
N GLY A 660 14.59 14.33 0.74
CA GLY A 660 13.43 14.77 -0.07
C GLY A 660 13.23 16.28 -0.11
N THR A 661 14.18 17.07 0.43
CA THR A 661 14.18 18.53 0.33
C THR A 661 15.01 19.07 -0.83
N ASN A 662 15.57 18.21 -1.68
CA ASN A 662 16.28 18.66 -2.88
C ASN A 662 15.30 19.32 -3.88
N ALA A 663 15.78 20.28 -4.68
CA ALA A 663 14.94 21.03 -5.63
C ALA A 663 14.58 20.24 -6.91
N HIS A 664 15.16 19.05 -7.10
CA HIS A 664 15.14 18.26 -8.34
C HIS A 664 13.92 17.34 -8.45
N ALA A 665 13.27 17.04 -7.31
CA ALA A 665 12.12 16.17 -7.21
C ALA A 665 10.95 16.89 -6.50
N ILE A 666 9.73 16.45 -6.81
CA ILE A 666 8.50 16.92 -6.15
C ILE A 666 8.40 16.36 -4.71
N GLY A 667 9.11 15.26 -4.42
CA GLY A 667 9.12 14.60 -3.12
C GLY A 667 10.32 13.70 -2.91
N LEU A 668 10.18 12.71 -2.03
CA LEU A 668 11.26 11.79 -1.66
C LEU A 668 11.42 10.64 -2.66
N GLU A 669 12.61 10.54 -3.23
CA GLU A 669 12.99 9.50 -4.20
C GLU A 669 13.73 8.32 -3.54
N THR A 670 13.29 7.10 -3.85
CA THR A 670 13.76 5.85 -3.25
C THR A 670 13.72 4.70 -4.27
N ALA A 671 14.12 3.48 -3.87
CA ALA A 671 13.94 2.30 -4.71
C ALA A 671 12.46 1.92 -4.96
N LEU A 672 11.54 2.29 -4.05
CA LEU A 672 10.15 1.82 -4.04
C LEU A 672 9.10 2.94 -4.22
N THR A 673 9.47 4.20 -4.02
CA THR A 673 8.59 5.38 -4.19
C THR A 673 9.32 6.56 -4.81
N GLY A 674 8.58 7.41 -5.52
CA GLY A 674 9.12 8.54 -6.27
C GLY A 674 9.05 8.32 -7.78
N GLN A 675 9.43 9.33 -8.55
CA GLN A 675 9.48 9.31 -10.00
C GLN A 675 10.44 8.24 -10.56
N TRP A 676 11.52 7.93 -9.83
CA TRP A 676 12.57 6.99 -10.27
C TRP A 676 12.57 5.67 -9.48
N ALA A 677 11.39 5.25 -9.00
CA ALA A 677 11.17 4.06 -8.18
C ALA A 677 11.36 2.71 -8.92
N SER A 678 12.60 2.45 -9.33
CA SER A 678 13.03 1.31 -10.17
C SER A 678 12.63 -0.10 -9.69
N TYR A 679 12.22 -0.28 -8.43
CA TYR A 679 11.75 -1.55 -7.87
C TYR A 679 10.26 -1.57 -7.49
N ASN A 680 9.50 -0.49 -7.72
CA ASN A 680 8.07 -0.42 -7.38
C ASN A 680 7.27 -1.57 -8.02
N ALA A 681 7.33 -1.69 -9.36
CA ALA A 681 6.64 -2.76 -10.09
C ALA A 681 7.16 -4.17 -9.71
N PHE A 682 8.47 -4.33 -9.50
CA PHE A 682 9.06 -5.61 -9.08
C PHE A 682 8.64 -6.05 -7.66
N TYR A 683 8.21 -5.11 -6.83
CA TYR A 683 7.61 -5.37 -5.51
C TYR A 683 6.06 -5.36 -5.51
N GLY A 684 5.42 -5.43 -6.69
CA GLY A 684 3.97 -5.57 -6.82
C GLY A 684 3.17 -4.27 -6.72
N GLY A 685 3.82 -3.12 -6.93
CA GLY A 685 3.14 -1.85 -7.21
C GLY A 685 2.45 -1.82 -8.58
N ILE A 686 1.85 -0.67 -8.90
CA ILE A 686 1.08 -0.45 -10.13
C ILE A 686 1.59 0.82 -10.82
N ASP A 687 1.61 0.83 -12.15
CA ASP A 687 1.79 2.04 -12.94
C ASP A 687 0.44 2.74 -13.22
N GLY A 688 -0.67 1.99 -13.16
CA GLY A 688 -2.02 2.47 -13.49
C GLY A 688 -2.31 2.48 -15.00
N ALA A 689 -1.33 2.15 -15.85
CA ALA A 689 -1.41 2.08 -17.30
C ALA A 689 -1.54 0.62 -17.78
N VAL A 690 -0.48 -0.17 -17.60
CA VAL A 690 -0.37 -1.58 -18.02
C VAL A 690 -0.59 -2.51 -16.83
N VAL A 691 0.00 -2.17 -15.67
CA VAL A 691 -0.19 -2.89 -14.41
C VAL A 691 -1.22 -2.12 -13.58
N THR A 692 -2.47 -2.62 -13.60
CA THR A 692 -3.64 -1.96 -12.98
C THR A 692 -4.12 -2.61 -11.69
N SER A 693 -3.47 -3.69 -11.25
CA SER A 693 -3.82 -4.38 -9.99
C SER A 693 -2.55 -4.77 -9.22
N ARG A 694 -2.55 -4.49 -7.91
CA ARG A 694 -1.41 -4.80 -7.04
C ARG A 694 -1.27 -6.29 -6.81
N ASN A 695 -0.04 -6.78 -6.79
CA ASN A 695 0.21 -8.14 -6.36
C ASN A 695 0.21 -8.23 -4.83
N ARG A 696 -0.82 -8.87 -4.26
CA ARG A 696 -1.01 -9.03 -2.80
C ARG A 696 -0.54 -10.40 -2.27
N GLU A 697 0.11 -11.20 -3.12
CA GLU A 697 0.71 -12.49 -2.76
C GLU A 697 2.20 -12.49 -3.11
N ILE A 698 3.06 -12.91 -2.17
CA ILE A 698 4.51 -12.78 -2.35
C ILE A 698 5.04 -13.75 -3.40
N THR A 699 5.54 -13.20 -4.51
CA THR A 699 6.20 -13.97 -5.58
C THR A 699 7.69 -14.16 -5.30
N PRO A 700 8.39 -15.10 -5.97
CA PRO A 700 9.84 -15.22 -5.88
C PRO A 700 10.58 -13.91 -6.24
N LEU A 701 10.06 -13.13 -7.18
CA LEU A 701 10.63 -11.84 -7.58
C LEU A 701 10.50 -10.80 -6.45
N MET A 702 9.31 -10.66 -5.87
CA MET A 702 9.08 -9.77 -4.73
C MET A 702 9.90 -10.18 -3.50
N SER A 703 10.08 -11.49 -3.28
CA SER A 703 10.96 -12.01 -2.24
C SER A 703 12.43 -11.63 -2.46
N ASN A 704 12.91 -11.67 -3.70
CA ASN A 704 14.27 -11.22 -4.03
C ASN A 704 14.44 -9.71 -3.81
N VAL A 705 13.43 -8.90 -4.16
CA VAL A 705 13.46 -7.45 -3.88
C VAL A 705 13.48 -7.17 -2.37
N ALA A 706 12.65 -7.86 -1.58
CA ALA A 706 12.66 -7.73 -0.12
C ALA A 706 14.00 -8.17 0.50
N GLU A 707 14.63 -9.23 -0.05
CA GLU A 707 15.95 -9.70 0.37
C GLU A 707 17.05 -8.67 0.04
N THR A 708 17.08 -8.13 -1.18
CA THR A 708 18.04 -7.08 -1.57
C THR A 708 17.85 -5.81 -0.75
N MET A 709 16.60 -5.37 -0.56
CA MET A 709 16.25 -4.26 0.33
C MET A 709 16.77 -4.51 1.74
N ALA A 710 16.58 -5.71 2.29
CA ALA A 710 17.04 -6.05 3.64
C ALA A 710 18.57 -6.10 3.76
N ILE A 711 19.29 -6.56 2.73
CA ILE A 711 20.76 -6.56 2.70
C ILE A 711 21.29 -5.12 2.78
N ASP A 712 20.88 -4.26 1.84
CA ASP A 712 21.36 -2.87 1.76
C ASP A 712 20.89 -2.04 2.97
N LEU A 713 19.59 -2.06 3.27
CA LEU A 713 19.01 -1.18 4.29
C LEU A 713 19.47 -1.55 5.70
N SER A 714 19.64 -2.84 6.02
CA SER A 714 20.04 -3.25 7.38
C SER A 714 21.41 -2.71 7.77
N CYS A 715 22.38 -2.73 6.85
CA CYS A 715 23.72 -2.21 7.12
C CYS A 715 23.70 -0.67 7.19
N GLN A 716 22.95 0.00 6.31
CA GLN A 716 22.81 1.46 6.27
C GLN A 716 22.17 2.01 7.56
N VAL A 717 21.11 1.36 8.06
CA VAL A 717 20.46 1.73 9.32
C VAL A 717 21.41 1.62 10.51
N VAL A 718 22.21 0.55 10.57
CA VAL A 718 23.14 0.34 11.69
C VAL A 718 24.30 1.32 11.68
N ILE A 719 24.95 1.52 10.53
CA ILE A 719 26.09 2.43 10.42
C ILE A 719 25.68 3.87 10.67
N GLU A 720 24.53 4.31 10.14
CA GLU A 720 24.03 5.67 10.35
C GLU A 720 23.61 5.92 11.80
N ASP A 721 22.79 5.03 12.39
CA ASP A 721 22.27 5.24 13.73
C ASP A 721 23.38 5.20 14.79
N PHE A 722 24.38 4.32 14.68
CA PHE A 722 25.52 4.37 15.62
C PHE A 722 26.42 5.59 15.44
N ASN A 723 26.49 6.19 14.25
CA ASN A 723 27.21 7.45 14.00
C ASN A 723 26.46 8.71 14.47
N ARG A 724 25.17 8.61 14.80
CA ARG A 724 24.44 9.67 15.50
C ARG A 724 24.84 9.72 16.99
N PRO A 725 24.93 10.93 17.61
CA PRO A 725 25.04 11.07 19.07
C PRO A 725 23.95 10.26 19.77
N GLN A 726 24.26 9.62 20.92
CA GLN A 726 23.37 8.63 21.52
C GLN A 726 21.93 9.12 21.77
N GLY A 727 21.75 10.39 22.15
CA GLY A 727 20.44 11.00 22.36
C GLY A 727 19.64 11.32 21.08
N GLN A 728 20.28 11.27 19.91
CA GLN A 728 19.69 11.51 18.58
C GLN A 728 19.44 10.21 17.79
N ARG A 729 19.77 9.04 18.38
CA ARG A 729 19.54 7.72 17.79
C ARG A 729 18.07 7.36 17.79
N LEU A 730 17.60 6.83 16.66
CA LEU A 730 16.22 6.40 16.43
C LEU A 730 16.03 4.93 16.78
N VAL A 731 17.07 4.12 16.54
CA VAL A 731 17.08 2.68 16.77
C VAL A 731 17.80 2.34 18.08
N PHE A 732 19.11 2.58 18.18
CA PHE A 732 20.00 2.04 19.22
C PHE A 732 20.32 3.01 20.37
N GLY A 733 19.41 3.93 20.72
CA GLY A 733 19.65 4.99 21.73
C GLY A 733 19.98 4.52 23.17
N ARG A 734 19.95 3.22 23.46
CA ARG A 734 20.35 2.63 24.76
C ARG A 734 21.63 1.78 24.71
N LEU A 735 22.30 1.70 23.56
CA LEU A 735 23.47 0.86 23.35
C LEU A 735 24.64 1.66 22.77
N THR A 736 25.86 1.30 23.14
CA THR A 736 27.09 1.68 22.42
C THR A 736 27.37 0.66 21.31
N LYS A 737 28.22 1.00 20.33
CA LYS A 737 28.58 0.06 19.26
C LYS A 737 29.36 -1.16 19.78
N ASP A 738 30.05 -1.05 20.91
CA ASP A 738 30.77 -2.14 21.58
C ASP A 738 29.91 -2.96 22.57
N ALA A 739 28.60 -2.70 22.69
CA ALA A 739 27.74 -3.37 23.66
C ALA A 739 27.48 -4.86 23.31
N VAL A 740 28.31 -5.77 23.86
CA VAL A 740 28.18 -7.23 23.67
C VAL A 740 27.23 -7.91 24.69
N PRO A 741 26.58 -9.05 24.37
CA PRO A 741 25.67 -9.76 25.29
C PRO A 741 26.24 -10.16 26.66
N GLY A 742 27.55 -10.41 26.75
CA GLY A 742 28.24 -10.69 28.01
C GLY A 742 28.69 -9.46 28.80
N GLY A 743 28.52 -8.24 28.26
CA GLY A 743 29.12 -7.03 28.81
C GLY A 743 28.55 -6.63 30.18
N ILE A 744 29.46 -6.50 31.16
CA ILE A 744 29.19 -6.00 32.51
C ILE A 744 29.61 -4.53 32.57
N ALA A 745 30.84 -4.22 32.15
CA ALA A 745 31.37 -2.87 31.94
C ALA A 745 32.33 -2.88 30.75
N ILE A 746 32.35 -1.80 29.96
CA ILE A 746 33.27 -1.57 28.85
C ILE A 746 33.53 -0.07 28.82
N GLU A 747 34.77 0.34 29.10
CA GLU A 747 35.16 1.76 29.13
C GLU A 747 36.49 1.97 28.42
N THR A 748 36.63 3.13 27.78
CA THR A 748 37.86 3.59 27.15
C THR A 748 38.36 4.81 27.92
N HIS A 749 39.64 4.80 28.29
CA HIS A 749 40.29 5.82 29.11
C HIS A 749 41.53 6.37 28.39
N HIS A 750 41.78 7.67 28.54
CA HIS A 750 42.97 8.35 28.02
C HIS A 750 43.98 8.59 29.16
N LEU A 751 45.13 7.94 29.07
CA LEU A 751 46.21 7.97 30.06
C LEU A 751 47.18 9.09 29.69
N LYS A 752 47.14 10.19 30.44
CA LYS A 752 47.94 11.39 30.18
C LYS A 752 49.30 11.36 30.87
N GLY A 753 50.29 11.97 30.22
CA GLY A 753 51.63 12.16 30.77
C GLY A 753 52.69 11.49 29.90
N THR A 754 53.88 12.07 29.92
CA THR A 754 55.04 11.64 29.12
C THR A 754 56.23 11.29 30.02
N VAL A 755 57.19 10.55 29.46
CA VAL A 755 58.39 10.06 30.15
C VAL A 755 59.67 10.34 29.36
N GLY A 756 60.80 10.49 30.07
CA GLY A 756 62.11 10.73 29.46
C GLY A 756 62.76 9.43 28.95
N SER A 757 62.56 8.31 29.64
CA SER A 757 62.97 6.95 29.21
C SER A 757 61.78 5.98 29.16
N MET A 758 61.90 4.89 28.40
CA MET A 758 60.90 3.81 28.39
C MET A 758 60.96 2.89 29.63
N ASP A 759 61.98 3.06 30.46
CA ASP A 759 62.11 2.47 31.80
C ASP A 759 61.37 3.29 32.88
N GLU A 760 60.89 4.49 32.53
CA GLU A 760 60.09 5.35 33.40
C GLU A 760 58.59 5.16 33.09
N HIS A 761 57.75 5.37 34.09
CA HIS A 761 56.30 5.15 34.00
C HIS A 761 55.51 6.28 34.67
N VAL A 762 54.36 6.61 34.08
CA VAL A 762 53.28 7.34 34.77
C VAL A 762 52.26 6.32 35.25
N ASP A 763 51.98 6.28 36.55
CA ASP A 763 51.00 5.35 37.14
C ASP A 763 49.56 5.89 37.01
N HIS A 764 48.62 4.99 36.73
CA HIS A 764 47.19 5.26 36.56
C HIS A 764 46.33 4.25 37.34
N THR A 765 45.11 4.64 37.69
CA THR A 765 44.11 3.71 38.26
C THR A 765 42.76 3.97 37.63
N ILE A 766 42.13 2.92 37.10
CA ILE A 766 40.79 2.93 36.52
C ILE A 766 39.87 2.15 37.45
N SER A 767 38.88 2.84 38.02
CA SER A 767 37.90 2.26 38.96
C SER A 767 36.53 2.09 38.31
N LEU A 768 36.06 0.84 38.21
CA LEU A 768 34.81 0.47 37.54
C LEU A 768 33.81 -0.14 38.52
N SER A 769 32.58 0.37 38.56
CA SER A 769 31.47 -0.30 39.28
C SER A 769 30.92 -1.44 38.43
N VAL A 770 31.11 -2.69 38.86
CA VAL A 770 30.74 -3.90 38.09
C VAL A 770 29.75 -4.79 38.85
N GLN A 771 28.61 -5.09 38.22
CA GLN A 771 27.63 -6.06 38.74
C GLN A 771 27.90 -7.44 38.14
N LEU A 772 28.61 -8.29 38.87
CA LEU A 772 28.95 -9.64 38.43
C LEU A 772 27.73 -10.56 38.48
N VAL A 773 27.60 -11.40 37.44
CA VAL A 773 26.59 -12.47 37.36
C VAL A 773 27.22 -13.81 37.73
N LYS A 774 26.41 -14.85 37.96
CA LYS A 774 26.94 -16.17 38.34
C LYS A 774 27.77 -16.79 37.21
N GLY A 775 29.00 -17.19 37.51
CA GLY A 775 29.90 -17.89 36.59
C GLY A 775 31.04 -16.99 36.09
N PRO A 776 31.93 -17.54 35.24
CA PRO A 776 33.20 -16.89 34.95
C PRO A 776 33.03 -15.55 34.22
N THR A 777 33.82 -14.57 34.64
CA THR A 777 33.93 -13.23 34.08
C THR A 777 35.35 -13.02 33.57
N ARG A 778 35.48 -12.55 32.33
CA ARG A 778 36.75 -12.16 31.70
C ARG A 778 36.99 -10.68 31.87
N ILE A 779 38.17 -10.31 32.32
CA ILE A 779 38.66 -8.94 32.39
C ILE A 779 39.70 -8.76 31.30
N THR A 780 39.39 -7.96 30.29
CA THR A 780 40.26 -7.67 29.14
C THR A 780 40.78 -6.24 29.25
N ILE A 781 42.10 -6.06 29.13
CA ILE A 781 42.78 -4.78 29.01
C ILE A 781 43.39 -4.75 27.60
N ASN A 782 43.05 -3.72 26.82
CA ASN A 782 43.46 -3.60 25.42
C ASN A 782 44.06 -2.22 25.18
N ASP A 783 45.31 -2.18 24.71
CA ASP A 783 45.92 -0.95 24.24
C ASP A 783 45.31 -0.58 22.87
N LEU A 784 44.70 0.60 22.82
CA LEU A 784 44.12 1.19 21.61
C LEU A 784 44.96 2.37 21.09
N THR A 785 46.12 2.63 21.67
CA THR A 785 47.06 3.64 21.18
C THR A 785 47.50 3.27 19.78
N ARG A 786 47.37 4.21 18.84
CA ARG A 786 47.73 4.04 17.43
C ARG A 786 49.05 4.71 17.16
N HIS A 787 49.72 4.31 16.08
CA HIS A 787 50.94 4.98 15.61
C HIS A 787 52.00 5.12 16.72
N SER A 788 52.10 4.12 17.62
CA SER A 788 52.87 4.15 18.87
C SER A 788 54.39 4.35 18.70
N HIS A 789 54.89 4.33 17.46
CA HIS A 789 56.29 4.56 17.09
C HIS A 789 56.47 5.71 16.08
N GLU A 790 55.43 6.48 15.79
CA GLU A 790 55.52 7.68 14.96
C GLU A 790 55.82 8.90 15.84
N SER A 791 56.86 9.64 15.45
CA SER A 791 57.38 10.79 16.19
C SER A 791 57.11 12.11 15.50
N THR A 792 57.19 13.19 16.28
CA THR A 792 57.07 14.58 15.80
C THR A 792 58.38 15.16 15.26
N ASP A 793 59.50 14.43 15.40
CA ASP A 793 60.86 14.92 15.18
C ASP A 793 61.78 13.93 14.41
N ASP A 794 61.19 12.89 13.78
CA ASP A 794 61.87 11.77 13.10
C ASP A 794 62.82 10.92 13.97
N GLU A 795 62.96 11.21 15.28
CA GLU A 795 63.74 10.41 16.23
C GLU A 795 62.92 9.25 16.80
N TRP A 796 63.59 8.25 17.36
CA TRP A 796 62.90 7.06 17.89
C TRP A 796 61.96 7.39 19.05
N THR A 797 60.76 6.82 19.01
CA THR A 797 59.71 7.04 20.02
C THR A 797 58.95 5.76 20.36
N GLY A 798 58.17 5.81 21.45
CA GLY A 798 57.41 4.67 21.95
C GLY A 798 56.21 5.09 22.80
N ALA A 799 55.17 4.27 22.74
CA ALA A 799 54.01 4.30 23.64
C ALA A 799 53.73 2.86 24.09
N GLU A 800 54.02 2.54 25.36
CA GLU A 800 53.89 1.20 25.94
C GLU A 800 53.06 1.19 27.22
N LEU A 801 52.25 0.13 27.38
CA LEU A 801 51.31 -0.05 28.49
C LEU A 801 51.73 -1.22 29.39
N LEU A 802 51.86 -0.95 30.68
CA LEU A 802 52.13 -1.93 31.73
C LEU A 802 50.86 -2.15 32.57
N LEU A 803 50.40 -3.39 32.70
CA LEU A 803 49.33 -3.76 33.61
C LEU A 803 49.94 -4.21 34.95
N ARG A 804 49.81 -3.39 35.99
CA ARG A 804 50.36 -3.70 37.33
C ARG A 804 49.45 -4.64 38.11
N ARG A 805 48.17 -4.30 38.30
CA ARG A 805 47.23 -5.07 39.14
C ARG A 805 45.79 -5.01 38.66
N ILE A 806 45.03 -6.07 38.95
CA ILE A 806 43.56 -6.11 38.82
C ILE A 806 42.99 -6.46 40.20
N ILE A 807 42.21 -5.56 40.80
CA ILE A 807 41.69 -5.69 42.17
C ILE A 807 40.17 -5.65 42.16
N PHE A 808 39.53 -6.63 42.81
CA PHE A 808 38.10 -6.61 43.08
C PHE A 808 37.85 -6.29 44.55
N ARG A 809 37.12 -5.22 44.81
CA ARG A 809 36.64 -4.79 46.13
C ARG A 809 35.13 -5.00 46.25
N ARG A 810 34.66 -5.31 47.45
CA ARG A 810 33.23 -5.36 47.80
C ARG A 810 33.05 -4.79 49.19
N GLN A 811 32.18 -3.77 49.34
CA GLN A 811 32.04 -3.02 50.59
C GLN A 811 33.40 -2.54 51.14
N SER A 812 34.22 -1.95 50.26
CA SER A 812 35.60 -1.49 50.52
C SER A 812 36.61 -2.56 50.97
N SER A 813 36.21 -3.84 51.05
CA SER A 813 37.10 -4.96 51.35
C SER A 813 37.64 -5.59 50.08
N GLN A 814 38.95 -5.79 49.98
CA GLN A 814 39.57 -6.50 48.86
C GLN A 814 39.18 -7.99 48.90
N ILE A 815 38.53 -8.47 47.84
CA ILE A 815 38.07 -9.86 47.68
C ILE A 815 39.04 -10.67 46.84
N LEU A 816 39.64 -10.04 45.82
CA LEU A 816 40.64 -10.64 44.94
C LEU A 816 41.62 -9.55 44.49
N ALA A 817 42.90 -9.88 44.38
CA ALA A 817 43.88 -9.08 43.64
C ALA A 817 44.74 -10.03 42.80
N LEU A 818 44.94 -9.67 41.53
CA LEU A 818 45.79 -10.38 40.59
C LEU A 818 46.99 -9.47 40.27
N GLN A 819 48.21 -10.00 40.38
CA GLN A 819 49.45 -9.29 40.08
C GLN A 819 49.80 -9.44 38.60
N GLY A 820 50.22 -8.36 37.96
CA GLY A 820 50.52 -8.25 36.53
C GLY A 820 51.57 -9.25 36.06
N ASP A 821 52.71 -9.27 36.73
CA ASP A 821 53.83 -10.18 36.48
C ASP A 821 53.44 -11.66 36.62
N GLU A 822 52.42 -11.97 37.43
CA GLU A 822 51.91 -13.33 37.64
C GLU A 822 50.69 -13.72 36.77
N LEU A 823 50.11 -12.81 35.98
CA LEU A 823 48.84 -13.09 35.26
C LEU A 823 48.92 -14.33 34.36
N HIS A 824 50.07 -14.55 33.71
CA HIS A 824 50.33 -15.71 32.85
C HIS A 824 50.24 -17.07 33.56
N LYS A 825 50.20 -17.09 34.91
CA LYS A 825 50.03 -18.29 35.74
C LYS A 825 48.54 -18.61 36.00
N ASN A 826 47.62 -17.69 35.70
CA ASN A 826 46.17 -17.92 35.83
C ASN A 826 45.68 -18.90 34.75
N SER A 827 44.91 -19.91 35.14
CA SER A 827 44.37 -20.94 34.24
C SER A 827 43.42 -20.41 33.15
N GLY A 828 42.87 -19.21 33.33
CA GLY A 828 42.06 -18.48 32.35
C GLY A 828 42.79 -17.32 31.66
N PHE A 829 44.13 -17.28 31.70
CA PHE A 829 44.92 -16.25 31.03
C PHE A 829 44.92 -16.42 29.51
N LEU A 830 44.67 -15.32 28.81
CA LEU A 830 44.88 -15.18 27.37
C LEU A 830 45.58 -13.84 27.10
N ALA A 831 46.40 -13.79 26.07
CA ALA A 831 47.00 -12.56 25.58
C ALA A 831 47.05 -12.62 24.06
N ASP A 832 47.14 -11.44 23.45
CA ASP A 832 47.28 -11.29 22.01
C ASP A 832 48.52 -12.03 21.49
N ARG A 833 48.44 -12.52 20.25
CA ARG A 833 49.50 -13.37 19.67
C ARG A 833 49.90 -12.94 18.28
N TRP A 834 51.17 -13.16 17.97
CA TRP A 834 51.70 -13.07 16.62
C TRP A 834 52.30 -14.41 16.21
N GLN A 835 52.33 -14.66 14.90
CA GLN A 835 52.97 -15.82 14.30
C GLN A 835 54.30 -15.38 13.71
N ASP A 836 55.37 -16.11 14.00
CA ASP A 836 56.65 -15.92 13.31
C ASP A 836 56.68 -16.62 11.93
N ASP A 837 57.74 -16.37 11.18
CA ASP A 837 57.95 -16.94 9.84
C ASP A 837 58.06 -18.48 9.84
N GLU A 838 58.31 -19.10 11.00
CA GLU A 838 58.36 -20.55 11.20
C GLU A 838 56.99 -21.15 11.59
N GLY A 839 55.99 -20.29 11.81
CA GLY A 839 54.63 -20.67 12.18
C GLY A 839 54.39 -20.80 13.69
N ALA A 840 55.38 -20.53 14.54
CA ALA A 840 55.23 -20.58 15.99
C ALA A 840 54.48 -19.34 16.52
N GLN A 841 53.75 -19.53 17.62
CA GLN A 841 52.81 -18.55 18.16
C GLN A 841 53.36 -17.93 19.44
N HIS A 842 53.72 -16.65 19.39
CA HIS A 842 54.32 -15.88 20.49
C HIS A 842 53.32 -14.89 21.07
N TRP A 843 53.49 -14.53 22.35
CA TRP A 843 52.68 -13.50 22.98
C TRP A 843 53.13 -12.09 22.56
N ARG A 844 52.18 -11.17 22.35
CA ARG A 844 52.44 -9.73 22.15
C ARG A 844 52.49 -9.00 23.49
N GLY A 845 53.35 -9.49 24.38
CA GLY A 845 53.54 -8.99 25.74
C GLY A 845 54.29 -10.01 26.61
N HIS A 846 54.83 -9.54 27.72
CA HIS A 846 55.66 -10.35 28.63
C HIS A 846 55.54 -9.88 30.09
N PRO A 847 55.81 -10.75 31.08
CA PRO A 847 55.95 -10.31 32.47
C PRO A 847 57.26 -9.52 32.63
N ASP A 848 57.15 -8.35 33.25
CA ASP A 848 58.23 -7.38 33.41
C ASP A 848 58.16 -6.80 34.82
N GLY A 849 58.79 -7.49 35.78
CA GLY A 849 59.08 -7.12 37.19
C GLY A 849 57.96 -6.48 38.04
N ASP A 850 57.49 -5.35 37.57
CA ASP A 850 56.48 -4.43 38.08
C ASP A 850 55.06 -4.68 37.49
N GLY A 851 54.92 -5.54 36.47
CA GLY A 851 53.63 -5.89 35.87
C GLY A 851 53.69 -6.80 34.63
N TRP A 852 52.63 -6.78 33.82
CA TRP A 852 52.58 -7.36 32.47
C TRP A 852 52.73 -6.26 31.42
N ARG A 853 53.83 -6.24 30.66
CA ARG A 853 54.07 -5.24 29.61
C ARG A 853 53.41 -5.71 28.33
N LEU A 854 52.45 -4.92 27.82
CA LEU A 854 51.81 -5.16 26.52
C LEU A 854 52.69 -4.59 25.41
N HIS A 855 52.81 -5.30 24.29
CA HIS A 855 53.34 -4.67 23.08
C HIS A 855 52.32 -3.65 22.54
N PRO A 856 52.75 -2.61 21.79
CA PRO A 856 51.83 -1.58 21.31
C PRO A 856 50.65 -2.13 20.50
N GLY A 857 49.44 -1.69 20.84
CA GLY A 857 48.20 -2.18 20.23
C GLY A 857 47.89 -3.66 20.52
N ALA A 858 48.37 -4.22 21.63
CA ALA A 858 48.06 -5.58 22.07
C ALA A 858 47.00 -5.60 23.20
N TRP A 859 46.50 -6.79 23.52
CA TRP A 859 45.55 -7.02 24.60
C TRP A 859 45.94 -8.19 25.51
N VAL A 860 45.45 -8.15 26.74
CA VAL A 860 45.58 -9.21 27.76
C VAL A 860 44.22 -9.45 28.41
N GLU A 861 43.90 -10.71 28.71
CA GLU A 861 42.62 -11.14 29.27
C GLU A 861 42.84 -12.17 30.39
N VAL A 862 42.08 -12.03 31.48
CA VAL A 862 42.08 -12.99 32.60
C VAL A 862 40.66 -13.39 32.97
N GLU A 863 40.46 -14.66 33.31
CA GLU A 863 39.17 -15.16 33.79
C GLU A 863 39.15 -15.23 35.34
N VAL A 864 38.03 -14.84 35.93
CA VAL A 864 37.73 -14.93 37.37
C VAL A 864 36.32 -15.51 37.58
N ASP A 865 36.13 -16.40 38.54
CA ASP A 865 34.81 -16.96 38.90
C ASP A 865 34.42 -16.51 40.32
N LEU A 866 33.99 -15.25 40.42
CA LEU A 866 33.53 -14.64 41.67
C LEU A 866 32.01 -14.82 41.85
N PRO A 867 31.49 -14.88 43.09
CA PRO A 867 30.06 -14.90 43.34
C PRO A 867 29.34 -13.68 42.75
N ALA A 868 28.09 -13.87 42.32
CA ALA A 868 27.27 -12.76 41.82
C ALA A 868 27.08 -11.66 42.88
N GLY A 869 27.06 -10.40 42.44
CA GLY A 869 26.92 -9.24 43.31
C GLY A 869 27.61 -8.00 42.73
N ASP A 870 27.54 -6.91 43.48
CA ASP A 870 28.17 -5.64 43.11
C ASP A 870 29.60 -5.56 43.65
N TYR A 871 30.53 -5.17 42.80
CA TYR A 871 31.96 -5.03 43.08
C TYR A 871 32.48 -3.71 42.50
N GLU A 872 33.55 -3.22 43.08
CA GLU A 872 34.42 -2.19 42.53
C GLU A 872 35.65 -2.89 41.95
N LEU A 873 35.91 -2.67 40.66
CA LEU A 873 37.00 -3.28 39.90
C LEU A 873 38.02 -2.18 39.61
N ASP A 874 39.16 -2.25 40.29
CA ASP A 874 40.26 -1.30 40.11
C ASP A 874 41.36 -1.95 39.29
N ILE A 875 41.72 -1.30 38.19
CA ILE A 875 42.85 -1.70 37.35
C ILE A 875 43.94 -0.65 37.49
N GLU A 876 45.09 -1.09 38.02
CA GLU A 876 46.28 -0.27 38.14
C GLU A 876 47.17 -0.50 36.91
N LEU A 877 47.47 0.58 36.21
CA LEU A 877 48.24 0.61 34.97
C LEU A 877 49.45 1.53 35.14
N ALA A 878 50.45 1.35 34.29
CA ALA A 878 51.54 2.30 34.08
C ALA A 878 51.70 2.55 32.58
N SER A 879 51.99 3.79 32.17
CA SER A 879 52.19 4.16 30.77
C SER A 879 53.58 4.76 30.57
N SER A 880 54.26 4.34 29.50
CA SER A 880 55.50 4.94 29.01
C SER A 880 55.25 5.53 27.63
N LEU A 881 54.97 6.83 27.59
CA LEU A 881 54.77 7.61 26.36
C LEU A 881 55.89 8.64 26.23
N LYS A 882 56.70 8.53 25.19
CA LYS A 882 57.79 9.49 24.92
C LYS A 882 57.23 10.87 24.55
N GLU A 883 57.91 11.94 24.98
CA GLU A 883 57.49 13.33 24.71
C GLU A 883 57.51 13.70 23.22
N ASN A 884 58.32 13.03 22.40
CA ASN A 884 58.37 13.22 20.94
C ASN A 884 57.40 12.32 20.15
N ASN A 885 56.47 11.63 20.82
CA ASN A 885 55.45 10.82 20.13
C ASN A 885 54.33 11.71 19.55
N ILE A 886 53.71 11.29 18.43
CA ILE A 886 52.56 12.06 17.89
C ILE A 886 51.30 12.00 18.79
N ASN A 887 51.21 11.05 19.73
CA ASN A 887 50.09 10.93 20.66
C ASN A 887 50.31 11.81 21.91
N GLU A 888 49.33 12.64 22.27
CA GLU A 888 49.33 13.40 23.54
C GLU A 888 48.96 12.54 24.78
N SER A 889 48.42 11.34 24.57
CA SER A 889 48.04 10.39 25.62
C SER A 889 47.90 8.97 25.07
N MET A 890 48.16 7.96 25.90
CA MET A 890 47.85 6.58 25.54
C MET A 890 46.35 6.31 25.70
N THR A 891 45.77 5.41 24.90
CA THR A 891 44.35 5.07 24.97
C THR A 891 44.18 3.60 25.33
N VAL A 892 43.48 3.31 26.43
CA VAL A 892 43.24 1.93 26.90
C VAL A 892 41.74 1.62 26.96
N LYS A 893 41.34 0.44 26.49
CA LYS A 893 39.99 -0.11 26.70
C LYS A 893 40.02 -1.21 27.76
N VAL A 894 39.28 -1.00 28.84
CA VAL A 894 39.02 -2.00 29.88
C VAL A 894 37.64 -2.60 29.67
N SER A 895 37.50 -3.91 29.78
CA SER A 895 36.17 -4.55 29.76
C SER A 895 36.04 -5.75 30.69
N ALA A 896 34.88 -5.85 31.34
CA ALA A 896 34.45 -6.98 32.15
C ALA A 896 33.29 -7.71 31.45
N ARG A 897 33.42 -9.02 31.21
CA ARG A 897 32.50 -9.80 30.36
C ARG A 897 32.17 -11.16 30.97
N ALA A 898 30.90 -11.42 31.25
CA ALA A 898 30.45 -12.74 31.65
C ALA A 898 30.53 -13.73 30.47
N THR A 899 31.01 -14.95 30.71
CA THR A 899 30.99 -16.05 29.73
C THR A 899 29.70 -16.87 29.80
N ARG A 900 28.96 -16.76 30.91
CA ARG A 900 27.69 -17.46 31.16
C ARG A 900 26.63 -16.49 31.66
N ASN A 901 25.37 -16.93 31.69
CA ASN A 901 24.22 -16.14 32.16
C ASN A 901 24.09 -14.76 31.47
N LEU A 902 24.47 -14.67 30.20
CA LEU A 902 24.58 -13.42 29.42
C LEU A 902 23.34 -12.54 29.53
N GLY A 903 22.13 -13.11 29.55
CA GLY A 903 20.88 -12.35 29.69
C GLY A 903 20.66 -11.65 31.05
N GLN A 904 21.54 -11.86 32.04
CA GLN A 904 21.51 -11.23 33.35
C GLN A 904 22.48 -10.03 33.47
N THR A 905 23.43 -9.88 32.54
CA THR A 905 24.37 -8.76 32.50
C THR A 905 23.65 -7.46 32.14
N ILE A 906 24.29 -6.31 32.36
CA ILE A 906 23.71 -5.00 32.04
C ILE A 906 23.47 -4.89 30.53
N HIS A 907 24.49 -5.15 29.71
CA HIS A 907 24.36 -5.13 28.25
C HIS A 907 23.40 -6.21 27.74
N GLY A 908 23.44 -7.43 28.28
CA GLY A 908 22.55 -8.52 27.88
C GLY A 908 21.07 -8.23 28.15
N LYS A 909 20.74 -7.54 29.25
CA LYS A 909 19.39 -7.02 29.53
C LYS A 909 18.99 -5.92 28.52
N GLN A 910 19.87 -4.95 28.28
CA GLN A 910 19.63 -3.84 27.34
C GLN A 910 19.42 -4.35 25.90
N ILE A 911 20.26 -5.28 25.43
CA ILE A 911 20.18 -5.88 24.08
C ILE A 911 18.89 -6.69 23.93
N ARG A 912 18.48 -7.49 24.93
CA ARG A 912 17.18 -8.18 24.91
C ARG A 912 16.01 -7.20 24.83
N GLN A 913 16.07 -6.10 25.59
CA GLN A 913 15.06 -5.03 25.53
C GLN A 913 15.07 -4.33 24.17
N GLN A 914 16.24 -4.12 23.56
CA GLN A 914 16.39 -3.52 22.24
C GLN A 914 15.77 -4.41 21.15
N ILE A 915 16.10 -5.70 21.11
CA ILE A 915 15.52 -6.68 20.19
C ILE A 915 14.00 -6.71 20.33
N ALA A 916 13.47 -6.79 21.57
CA ALA A 916 12.03 -6.78 21.81
C ALA A 916 11.35 -5.46 21.39
N THR A 917 12.06 -4.33 21.47
CA THR A 917 11.57 -3.02 21.04
C THR A 917 11.51 -2.92 19.51
N ILE A 918 12.57 -3.35 18.82
CA ILE A 918 12.60 -3.38 17.35
C ILE A 918 11.53 -4.33 16.82
N LEU A 919 11.45 -5.58 17.31
CA LEU A 919 10.40 -6.53 16.91
C LEU A 919 8.98 -5.96 17.09
N ARG A 920 8.70 -5.28 18.21
CA ARG A 920 7.37 -4.70 18.49
C ARG A 920 7.03 -3.49 17.61
N ARG A 921 8.04 -2.74 17.14
CA ARG A 921 7.85 -1.70 16.11
C ARG A 921 7.66 -2.33 14.73
N ALA A 922 8.48 -3.33 14.39
CA ALA A 922 8.50 -4.07 13.13
C ALA A 922 7.21 -4.83 12.81
N THR A 923 6.60 -5.45 13.82
CA THR A 923 5.51 -6.44 13.64
C THR A 923 4.16 -6.02 14.19
N SER A 924 4.06 -4.79 14.73
CA SER A 924 2.89 -4.30 15.49
C SER A 924 2.49 -5.14 16.73
N ARG A 925 3.14 -6.28 16.99
CA ARG A 925 2.75 -7.32 17.95
C ARG A 925 3.74 -7.40 19.11
N THR A 926 3.33 -8.04 20.21
CA THR A 926 4.25 -8.28 21.33
C THR A 926 5.09 -9.53 21.03
N PRO A 927 6.43 -9.42 20.93
CA PRO A 927 7.27 -10.57 20.61
C PRO A 927 7.34 -11.56 21.76
N SER A 928 7.44 -12.84 21.42
CA SER A 928 7.65 -13.91 22.38
C SER A 928 9.08 -13.91 22.94
N ALA A 929 9.25 -14.47 24.14
CA ALA A 929 10.57 -14.67 24.73
C ALA A 929 11.48 -15.59 23.89
N ARG A 930 10.88 -16.43 23.03
CA ARG A 930 11.57 -17.32 22.10
C ARG A 930 12.19 -16.51 20.96
N GLU A 931 11.41 -15.72 20.23
CA GLU A 931 11.90 -14.88 19.11
C GLU A 931 13.03 -13.94 19.56
N VAL A 932 12.87 -13.28 20.72
CA VAL A 932 13.91 -12.41 21.30
C VAL A 932 15.19 -13.17 21.62
N SER A 933 15.08 -14.43 22.06
CA SER A 933 16.25 -15.27 22.38
C SER A 933 16.93 -15.86 21.14
N GLU A 934 16.16 -16.19 20.10
CA GLU A 934 16.67 -16.65 18.80
C GLU A 934 17.47 -15.53 18.11
N LEU A 935 16.94 -14.30 18.08
CA LEU A 935 17.65 -13.13 17.53
C LEU A 935 18.88 -12.74 18.37
N LEU A 936 18.82 -12.83 19.71
CA LEU A 936 20.01 -12.62 20.55
C LEU A 936 21.11 -13.64 20.25
N SER A 937 20.72 -14.89 20.00
CA SER A 937 21.66 -15.96 19.65
C SER A 937 22.28 -15.74 18.27
N MET A 938 21.49 -15.25 17.30
CA MET A 938 21.96 -14.84 15.98
C MET A 938 22.94 -13.66 16.06
N LEU A 939 22.59 -12.60 16.80
CA LEU A 939 23.42 -11.43 17.07
C LEU A 939 24.81 -11.83 17.59
N GLY A 940 24.84 -12.67 18.64
CA GLY A 940 26.10 -13.12 19.25
C GLY A 940 26.97 -14.00 18.35
N ARG A 941 26.37 -14.86 17.50
CA ARG A 941 27.13 -15.64 16.51
C ARG A 941 27.71 -14.77 15.41
N SER A 942 26.90 -13.87 14.85
CA SER A 942 27.33 -12.98 13.77
C SER A 942 28.42 -12.02 14.24
N ALA A 943 28.26 -11.43 15.44
CA ALA A 943 29.28 -10.55 16.04
C ALA A 943 30.60 -11.27 16.34
N THR A 944 30.56 -12.47 16.93
CA THR A 944 31.78 -13.27 17.17
C THR A 944 32.53 -13.59 15.86
N ARG A 945 31.80 -13.95 14.79
CA ARG A 945 32.38 -14.21 13.47
C ARG A 945 33.02 -12.93 12.89
N ALA A 946 32.25 -11.84 12.84
CA ALA A 946 32.69 -10.54 12.35
C ALA A 946 33.98 -10.06 13.06
N LYS A 947 34.02 -10.18 14.39
CA LYS A 947 35.21 -9.86 15.20
C LYS A 947 36.45 -10.68 14.83
N SER A 948 36.27 -11.96 14.50
CA SER A 948 37.39 -12.84 14.12
C SER A 948 37.95 -12.60 12.72
N GLU A 949 37.22 -11.89 11.85
CA GLU A 949 37.62 -11.66 10.46
C GLU A 949 38.32 -10.29 10.24
N THR A 950 37.88 -9.25 10.94
CA THR A 950 38.38 -7.85 10.81
C THR A 950 37.70 -6.92 11.82
N PRO A 951 38.41 -5.91 12.40
CA PRO A 951 37.80 -4.92 13.29
C PRO A 951 36.99 -3.83 12.55
N TRP A 952 36.92 -3.86 11.21
CA TRP A 952 36.26 -2.85 10.39
C TRP A 952 34.88 -3.31 9.91
N PHE A 953 33.91 -2.39 9.90
CA PHE A 953 32.54 -2.68 9.46
C PHE A 953 32.44 -3.04 7.98
N ARG A 954 33.13 -2.32 7.08
CA ARG A 954 33.01 -2.46 5.61
C ARG A 954 33.93 -3.52 4.97
N ASP A 955 34.77 -4.18 5.75
CA ASP A 955 35.76 -5.13 5.25
C ASP A 955 35.18 -6.51 4.89
N ARG A 956 36.01 -7.33 4.22
CA ARG A 956 35.82 -8.78 4.02
C ARG A 956 34.47 -9.18 3.41
N GLY A 957 33.89 -8.33 2.57
CA GLY A 957 32.67 -8.59 1.82
C GLY A 957 31.40 -7.97 2.39
N ASN A 958 31.48 -7.19 3.47
CA ASN A 958 30.36 -6.36 3.93
C ASN A 958 30.29 -5.04 3.12
N ASN A 959 29.97 -5.15 1.84
CA ASN A 959 29.89 -4.03 0.88
C ASN A 959 28.67 -3.14 1.13
N CYS A 960 28.60 -2.51 2.31
CA CYS A 960 27.53 -1.59 2.63
C CYS A 960 27.64 -0.33 1.75
N GLU A 961 26.61 -0.06 0.94
CA GLU A 961 26.54 1.12 0.09
C GLU A 961 26.27 2.39 0.92
N THR A 962 27.29 2.90 1.60
CA THR A 962 27.20 4.09 2.46
C THR A 962 27.17 5.42 1.71
N TRP A 963 27.39 5.40 0.40
CA TRP A 963 27.23 6.57 -0.48
C TRP A 963 25.77 7.07 -0.54
N TRP A 964 24.78 6.21 -0.27
CA TRP A 964 23.37 6.59 -0.02
C TRP A 964 23.12 7.26 1.35
N ILE A 965 24.19 7.58 2.09
CA ILE A 965 24.15 8.25 3.39
C ILE A 965 25.06 9.47 3.35
N TRP A 966 26.28 9.28 2.84
CA TRP A 966 27.33 10.29 2.74
C TRP A 966 27.96 10.18 1.34
N ARG A 967 27.49 11.00 0.39
CA ARG A 967 27.94 10.95 -1.02
C ARG A 967 29.39 11.38 -1.17
N ASP A 968 29.73 12.51 -0.56
CA ASP A 968 31.03 13.19 -0.72
C ASP A 968 31.98 12.86 0.45
N GLU A 969 31.92 11.63 0.96
CA GLU A 969 32.70 11.20 2.12
C GLU A 969 34.19 11.02 1.76
N GLN A 970 35.04 11.88 2.33
CA GLN A 970 36.49 11.72 2.38
C GLN A 970 36.90 11.71 3.86
N LEU A 971 37.32 10.56 4.38
CA LEU A 971 37.74 10.38 5.78
C LEU A 971 39.05 9.59 5.82
N GLU A 972 39.98 10.03 6.67
CA GLU A 972 41.27 9.37 6.88
C GLU A 972 41.48 9.04 8.36
N GLY A 973 42.51 8.23 8.66
CA GLY A 973 42.99 7.94 10.02
C GLY A 973 41.91 7.57 11.05
N ASP A 974 41.76 8.41 12.07
CA ASP A 974 40.84 8.19 13.18
C ASP A 974 39.37 8.52 12.85
N GLU A 975 39.11 9.42 11.89
CA GLU A 975 37.74 9.70 11.44
C GLU A 975 37.13 8.45 10.78
N TRP A 976 37.93 7.75 9.97
CA TRP A 976 37.54 6.46 9.37
C TRP A 976 37.24 5.39 10.43
N TRP A 977 37.96 5.37 11.57
CA TRP A 977 37.66 4.47 12.68
C TRP A 977 36.44 4.89 13.52
N HIS A 978 36.24 6.19 13.72
CA HIS A 978 35.04 6.68 14.37
C HIS A 978 33.80 6.22 13.58
N ARG A 979 33.85 6.42 12.25
CA ARG A 979 32.83 5.99 11.28
C ARG A 979 32.63 4.49 11.23
N TYR A 980 33.69 3.72 10.94
CA TYR A 980 33.62 2.32 10.50
C TYR A 980 34.20 1.28 11.48
N GLY A 981 34.77 1.67 12.62
CA GLY A 981 35.28 0.73 13.61
C GLY A 981 34.17 -0.11 14.26
N ASP A 982 34.28 -1.44 14.18
CA ASP A 982 33.35 -2.45 14.68
C ASP A 982 34.13 -3.53 15.47
N SER A 983 34.87 -3.10 16.51
CA SER A 983 35.87 -3.89 17.22
C SER A 983 35.33 -5.15 17.92
N GLU A 984 34.01 -5.21 18.13
CA GLU A 984 33.32 -6.35 18.73
C GLU A 984 32.43 -7.11 17.72
N GLY A 985 32.44 -6.72 16.44
CA GLY A 985 31.58 -7.28 15.38
C GLY A 985 30.08 -6.98 15.54
N MET A 986 29.71 -6.20 16.55
CA MET A 986 28.33 -5.97 16.97
C MET A 986 27.52 -5.20 15.93
N MET A 987 28.13 -4.31 15.13
CA MET A 987 27.43 -3.59 14.07
C MET A 987 27.02 -4.56 12.95
N ARG A 988 27.92 -5.44 12.50
CA ARG A 988 27.57 -6.53 11.56
C ARG A 988 26.55 -7.50 12.16
N GLY A 989 26.68 -7.81 13.45
CA GLY A 989 25.69 -8.58 14.19
C GLY A 989 24.29 -7.95 14.18
N TRP A 990 24.18 -6.64 14.42
CA TRP A 990 22.91 -5.91 14.35
C TRP A 990 22.36 -5.83 12.94
N SER A 991 23.22 -5.70 11.92
CA SER A 991 22.80 -5.74 10.51
C SER A 991 22.14 -7.09 10.19
N THR A 992 22.73 -8.20 10.66
CA THR A 992 22.14 -9.55 10.53
C THR A 992 20.76 -9.66 11.22
N VAL A 993 20.60 -9.05 12.40
CA VAL A 993 19.31 -9.03 13.12
C VAL A 993 18.27 -8.20 12.38
N LEU A 994 18.63 -7.01 11.87
CA LEU A 994 17.70 -6.16 11.11
C LEU A 994 17.30 -6.82 9.80
N HIS A 995 18.25 -7.40 9.05
CA HIS A 995 17.97 -8.20 7.86
C HIS A 995 16.94 -9.31 8.13
N ARG A 996 17.15 -10.10 9.18
CA ARG A 996 16.22 -11.18 9.58
C ARG A 996 14.83 -10.67 9.97
N ILE A 997 14.74 -9.44 10.48
CA ILE A 997 13.45 -8.80 10.77
C ILE A 997 12.80 -8.32 9.47
N MET A 998 13.54 -7.59 8.61
CA MET A 998 13.05 -7.03 7.34
C MET A 998 12.53 -8.11 6.37
N THR A 999 13.12 -9.29 6.38
CA THR A 999 12.71 -10.46 5.57
C THR A 999 11.58 -11.30 6.18
N SER A 1000 11.11 -10.95 7.39
CA SER A 1000 10.08 -11.74 8.09
C SER A 1000 8.66 -11.43 7.60
N TYR A 1001 7.78 -12.45 7.64
CA TYR A 1001 6.36 -12.28 7.32
C TYR A 1001 5.72 -11.10 8.06
N GLY A 1002 5.95 -10.99 9.37
CA GLY A 1002 5.40 -9.89 10.19
C GLY A 1002 6.01 -8.51 9.91
N TYR A 1003 7.08 -8.41 9.12
CA TYR A 1003 7.59 -7.11 8.67
C TYR A 1003 7.03 -6.72 7.30
N LEU A 1004 6.95 -7.67 6.36
CA LEU A 1004 6.38 -7.43 5.02
C LEU A 1004 4.84 -7.31 5.04
N HIS A 1005 4.19 -7.69 6.14
CA HIS A 1005 2.76 -7.54 6.37
C HIS A 1005 2.47 -6.61 7.57
N ASP A 1006 1.21 -6.24 7.78
CA ASP A 1006 0.78 -5.28 8.81
C ASP A 1006 0.52 -5.86 10.23
#